data_AF-A0A7T7BIA8-F1
#
_entry.id   AF-A0A7T7BIA8-F1
#
_cell.length_a   1.000
_cell.length_b   1.000
_cell.length_c   1.000
_cell.angle_alpha   90.00
_cell.angle_beta   90.00
_cell.angle_gamma   90.00
#
_symmetry.space_group_name_H-M   'P 1'
#
loop_
_entity.id
_entity.type
_entity.pdbx_description
1 polymer ?
#
loop_
_entity_poly.entity_id
_entity_poly.type
_entity_poly.pdbx_seq_one_letter_code
_entity_poly.pdbx_strand_id
1 'polypeptide(L)'
;MSGSDGVGLWARLSGRFAPFRLPQFCSQSREGLRRYSDREGGLVFFECTEDVNDAQSFAYNYLPIIISLILILAWTVTDFDVLRLEPYFQLSRPEGAPATVLFINYNFGQTILTPINAVIRRHWVVFWVSFVTLLVRMILPALQSAVFELREVTVIDDSTIRSWSDLVDLDTQANLISMQAGVLHDVFSSNELSSRSRSAKYAMAPVEIPDSERDDRTMWIVHQTLYWAHLSCENVLIGDTLTVAIHEPEDAHPTISWNASSIDVDNANRGDTKCSLDFQYESVFFPGTDYLQIRYWEPMISAATKEAFPNRTQAFTEFGCDPYDLYGMLIGVNITSPSSTSTATEYSASGTAFACDIIYHKAEAQVTMHSNTTIISIKVDQATTRELTKAEFNIDHFQALLSQRAPFTSDMLFIHENATAGDRTVTELPIISQELGDIQPLLVLDTSTVMTKGEFEFKIARDVKQTFILTLGHMFDPDSVPKDLPAERVSNKVAIAVVDFAALWSELILALATLTTVYLLYMYSSRELFLQSDPGSIGAMCSIVADIFHPSNILAEPLAELHQFSTRQLRRIFKNARCYWRPGPSGNRLDVVAEDGSPVQLGENLKTRVDPMPHFLVIPFFLVEFLALAGVIILIVLVVASLLRNGRFSHMTQSDSSAFQVILSCLPSVVASSVGALCTSIHRNLSVLEPWVHLQRGNASARTSLSLNYSSQSPLAIFFKTVRNRQHLLCLVSTACVLNMALTVVAGALFTQVLTSSTLETSDLSMNYSQSVFWQTDFAAEFTEYDLIQSSISSGSPMLSWTGSDQSFVPLHVSNPDPDVTYSASTLGVGAELKCQSLSLDSLVYDKITGLSYWRYELFDNSSMECMASMPPLKSKEEGILLSIHFLSPDDTEESDICQTSTVLVVGRWDYLPSSPITDNNTIALHCEPQARLQTYSISFDQKGQIESYGPIPKTSIADGTMYDNATNGTYNISSYDWAGFLVARLYEHADPSFDALDSVLLTKITGTIYQLVYSTYFSIWRDIYLEPLAHPVPATDATITRVTWRMVPSVPSLSIALVIIVFDTIVVLLVFGTRRGRFSGPRMPRSIGAIIPWISHSQMLHDFTDTLTWSSAQRHAHLMSLNKRYGFRKFMGADNRWRFAVDQETENVKPASSPDGAPEVEVDKSTSIQLQEIRSPPSPSLPPRT
;
A
#
# COMPACT_ATOMS: atom_id res chain seq x y z
N MET A 1 -45.46 -7.41 -20.36
CA MET A 1 -45.83 -6.06 -20.85
C MET A 1 -46.03 -6.10 -22.36
N SER A 2 -47.24 -6.44 -22.83
CA SER A 2 -47.57 -6.44 -24.27
C SER A 2 -48.05 -5.05 -24.69
N GLY A 3 -47.19 -4.30 -25.38
CA GLY A 3 -47.46 -2.92 -25.80
C GLY A 3 -48.40 -2.76 -26.98
N SER A 4 -49.61 -3.30 -26.95
CA SER A 4 -50.61 -3.01 -28.01
C SER A 4 -51.45 -1.76 -27.73
N ASP A 5 -51.52 -1.27 -26.49
CA ASP A 5 -52.52 -0.26 -26.07
C ASP A 5 -51.87 1.01 -25.47
N GLY A 6 -50.65 1.33 -25.91
CA GLY A 6 -49.74 2.21 -25.17
C GLY A 6 -50.06 3.71 -25.14
N VAL A 7 -50.71 4.30 -26.14
CA VAL A 7 -50.66 5.77 -26.28
C VAL A 7 -51.65 6.51 -25.36
N GLY A 8 -52.88 5.99 -25.20
CA GLY A 8 -53.88 6.56 -24.27
C GLY A 8 -53.79 6.04 -22.84
N LEU A 9 -53.26 4.83 -22.65
CA LEU A 9 -53.13 4.20 -21.35
C LEU A 9 -51.89 4.71 -20.59
N TRP A 10 -50.79 5.08 -21.27
CA TRP A 10 -49.62 5.67 -20.63
C TRP A 10 -49.88 7.05 -20.04
N ALA A 11 -50.68 7.90 -20.70
CA ALA A 11 -51.06 9.21 -20.15
C ALA A 11 -52.00 9.10 -18.94
N ARG A 12 -52.78 8.01 -18.81
CA ARG A 12 -53.69 7.76 -17.67
C ARG A 12 -53.08 6.89 -16.56
N LEU A 13 -52.08 6.06 -16.86
CA LEU A 13 -51.37 5.21 -15.88
C LEU A 13 -50.06 5.83 -15.35
N SER A 14 -49.56 6.91 -15.97
CA SER A 14 -48.32 7.60 -15.59
C SER A 14 -48.28 8.10 -14.14
N GLY A 15 -49.44 8.30 -13.50
CA GLY A 15 -49.53 8.64 -12.07
C GLY A 15 -49.29 7.48 -11.10
N ARG A 16 -49.23 6.22 -11.56
CA ARG A 16 -49.20 5.02 -10.68
C ARG A 16 -47.97 4.12 -10.81
N PHE A 17 -47.03 4.40 -11.71
CA PHE A 17 -45.90 3.51 -11.98
C PHE A 17 -44.64 3.85 -11.13
N ALA A 18 -44.01 2.81 -10.56
CA ALA A 18 -42.77 2.84 -9.78
C ALA A 18 -41.46 3.35 -10.46
N PRO A 19 -41.26 3.34 -11.80
CA PRO A 19 -40.01 3.77 -12.42
C PRO A 19 -39.75 5.28 -12.34
N PHE A 20 -40.71 6.09 -11.89
CA PHE A 20 -40.53 7.53 -11.68
C PHE A 20 -40.05 7.92 -10.27
N ARG A 21 -40.30 7.08 -9.26
CA ARG A 21 -39.79 7.30 -7.88
C ARG A 21 -38.40 6.72 -7.65
N LEU A 22 -38.01 5.74 -8.45
CA LEU A 22 -36.73 5.03 -8.35
C LEU A 22 -35.49 5.94 -8.47
N PRO A 23 -35.41 6.89 -9.44
CA PRO A 23 -34.25 7.78 -9.56
C PRO A 23 -34.10 8.70 -8.34
N GLN A 24 -35.23 9.20 -7.81
CA GLN A 24 -35.26 10.07 -6.64
C GLN A 24 -34.86 9.30 -5.36
N PHE A 25 -35.35 8.07 -5.19
CA PHE A 25 -34.96 7.20 -4.08
C PHE A 25 -33.47 6.86 -4.13
N CYS A 26 -32.93 6.52 -5.31
CA CYS A 26 -31.50 6.22 -5.48
C CYS A 26 -30.60 7.44 -5.19
N SER A 27 -31.04 8.65 -5.53
CA SER A 27 -30.31 9.88 -5.20
C SER A 27 -30.32 10.13 -3.70
N GLN A 28 -31.46 9.98 -3.02
CA GLN A 28 -31.55 10.18 -1.57
C GLN A 28 -30.74 9.13 -0.77
N SER A 29 -30.75 7.87 -1.21
CA SER A 29 -29.97 6.83 -0.54
C SER A 29 -28.46 7.06 -0.67
N ARG A 30 -27.99 7.57 -1.82
CA ARG A 30 -26.56 7.88 -2.03
C ARG A 30 -26.08 9.04 -1.18
N GLU A 31 -26.83 10.14 -1.13
CA GLU A 31 -26.49 11.29 -0.27
C GLU A 31 -26.44 10.89 1.21
N GLY A 32 -27.32 9.98 1.65
CA GLY A 32 -27.27 9.40 2.98
C GLY A 32 -26.01 8.58 3.24
N LEU A 33 -25.65 7.69 2.32
CA LEU A 33 -24.42 6.88 2.38
C LEU A 33 -23.16 7.75 2.38
N ARG A 34 -23.15 8.79 1.55
CA ARG A 34 -22.04 9.73 1.42
C ARG A 34 -21.80 10.51 2.72
N ARG A 35 -22.84 11.14 3.29
CA ARG A 35 -22.72 11.85 4.56
C ARG A 35 -22.31 10.96 5.72
N TYR A 36 -22.67 9.68 5.68
CA TYR A 36 -22.24 8.70 6.67
C TYR A 36 -20.75 8.37 6.48
N SER A 37 -20.33 8.08 5.24
CA SER A 37 -18.93 7.82 4.88
C SER A 37 -18.01 9.00 5.24
N ASP A 38 -18.47 10.25 5.05
CA ASP A 38 -17.68 11.45 5.39
C ASP A 38 -17.52 11.66 6.90
N ARG A 39 -18.47 11.17 7.70
CA ARG A 39 -18.45 11.30 9.17
C ARG A 39 -17.62 10.24 9.85
N GLU A 40 -17.79 8.99 9.41
CA GLU A 40 -17.13 7.83 10.02
C GLU A 40 -15.80 7.48 9.32
N GLY A 41 -15.48 8.11 8.18
CA GLY A 41 -14.29 7.80 7.38
C GLY A 41 -14.46 6.60 6.42
N GLY A 42 -15.54 5.83 6.55
CA GLY A 42 -15.89 4.70 5.67
C GLY A 42 -17.25 4.09 6.00
N LEU A 43 -17.73 3.19 5.15
CA LEU A 43 -18.99 2.43 5.34
C LEU A 43 -18.78 1.15 6.14
N VAL A 44 -17.71 0.42 5.84
CA VAL A 44 -17.33 -0.86 6.44
C VAL A 44 -15.81 -0.91 6.51
N PHE A 45 -15.27 -1.36 7.63
CA PHE A 45 -13.83 -1.47 7.91
C PHE A 45 -13.38 -2.93 7.89
N PHE A 46 -12.19 -3.16 7.34
CA PHE A 46 -11.51 -4.45 7.20
C PHE A 46 -10.06 -4.29 7.67
N GLU A 47 -9.45 -5.37 8.16
CA GLU A 47 -8.04 -5.37 8.59
C GLU A 47 -7.11 -5.38 7.37
N CYS A 48 -7.35 -6.29 6.42
CA CYS A 48 -6.61 -6.39 5.17
C CYS A 48 -7.51 -6.34 3.93
N THR A 49 -6.94 -6.01 2.76
CA THR A 49 -7.66 -6.07 1.48
C THR A 49 -8.10 -7.51 1.12
N GLU A 50 -7.42 -8.52 1.66
CA GLU A 50 -7.72 -9.93 1.43
C GLU A 50 -8.95 -10.41 2.21
N ASP A 51 -9.34 -9.71 3.27
CA ASP A 51 -10.50 -10.07 4.11
C ASP A 51 -11.84 -9.71 3.46
N VAL A 52 -11.81 -8.99 2.34
CA VAL A 52 -13.01 -8.62 1.59
C VAL A 52 -13.57 -9.85 0.91
N ASN A 53 -14.69 -10.35 1.43
CA ASN A 53 -15.38 -11.51 0.88
C ASN A 53 -15.80 -11.29 -0.59
N ASP A 54 -15.80 -12.34 -1.41
CA ASP A 54 -16.22 -12.30 -2.83
C ASP A 54 -17.59 -11.65 -3.02
N ALA A 55 -18.52 -11.89 -2.09
CA ALA A 55 -19.86 -11.30 -2.11
C ALA A 55 -19.84 -9.78 -1.84
N GLN A 56 -18.97 -9.31 -0.93
CA GLN A 56 -18.78 -7.88 -0.66
C GLN A 56 -18.08 -7.21 -1.84
N SER A 57 -17.07 -7.88 -2.41
CA SER A 57 -16.40 -7.45 -3.63
C SER A 57 -17.36 -7.31 -4.80
N PHE A 58 -18.27 -8.27 -4.98
CA PHE A 58 -19.32 -8.19 -5.98
C PHE A 58 -20.28 -7.01 -5.72
N ALA A 59 -20.68 -6.82 -4.47
CA ALA A 59 -21.64 -5.79 -4.07
C ALA A 59 -21.12 -4.37 -4.33
N TYR A 60 -19.87 -4.06 -3.97
CA TYR A 60 -19.34 -2.71 -4.17
C TYR A 60 -18.97 -2.45 -5.65
N ASN A 61 -18.47 -3.45 -6.39
CA ASN A 61 -18.05 -3.27 -7.79
C ASN A 61 -19.23 -3.26 -8.80
N TYR A 62 -20.18 -4.20 -8.69
CA TYR A 62 -21.17 -4.43 -9.75
C TYR A 62 -22.57 -3.88 -9.46
N LEU A 63 -22.99 -3.88 -8.19
CA LEU A 63 -24.37 -3.50 -7.83
C LEU A 63 -24.74 -2.06 -8.26
N PRO A 64 -23.90 -1.03 -8.08
CA PRO A 64 -24.22 0.33 -8.50
C PRO A 64 -24.43 0.45 -10.02
N ILE A 65 -23.62 -0.27 -10.80
CA ILE A 65 -23.69 -0.29 -12.26
C ILE A 65 -24.95 -1.02 -12.72
N ILE A 66 -25.31 -2.15 -12.10
CA ILE A 66 -26.55 -2.89 -12.39
C ILE A 66 -27.77 -2.01 -12.14
N ILE A 67 -27.83 -1.32 -11.00
CA ILE A 67 -28.92 -0.38 -10.67
C ILE A 67 -28.99 0.75 -11.73
N SER A 68 -27.84 1.30 -12.13
CA SER A 68 -27.74 2.29 -13.20
C SER A 68 -28.36 1.80 -14.52
N LEU A 69 -28.06 0.57 -14.93
CA LEU A 69 -28.57 0.00 -16.17
C LEU A 69 -30.07 -0.24 -16.13
N ILE A 70 -30.64 -0.60 -14.98
CA ILE A 70 -32.09 -0.70 -14.81
C ILE A 70 -32.75 0.68 -15.02
N LEU A 71 -32.15 1.73 -14.46
CA LEU A 71 -32.61 3.11 -14.67
C LEU A 71 -32.47 3.54 -16.13
N ILE A 72 -31.37 3.21 -16.79
CA ILE A 72 -31.15 3.48 -18.22
C ILE A 72 -32.20 2.76 -19.06
N LEU A 73 -32.49 1.49 -18.79
CA LEU A 73 -33.52 0.72 -19.49
C LEU A 73 -34.89 1.39 -19.35
N ALA A 74 -35.26 1.82 -18.14
CA ALA A 74 -36.50 2.56 -17.91
C ALA A 74 -36.51 3.89 -18.68
N TRP A 75 -35.43 4.67 -18.63
CA TRP A 75 -35.29 5.95 -19.35
C TRP A 75 -35.32 5.81 -20.88
N THR A 76 -34.77 4.72 -21.42
CA THR A 76 -34.76 4.51 -22.89
C THR A 76 -36.15 4.35 -23.48
N VAL A 77 -37.13 3.89 -22.70
CA VAL A 77 -38.54 3.83 -23.12
C VAL A 77 -39.09 5.25 -23.30
N THR A 78 -38.86 6.12 -22.32
CA THR A 78 -39.31 7.52 -22.38
C THR A 78 -38.62 8.30 -23.49
N ASP A 79 -37.31 8.14 -23.65
CA ASP A 79 -36.55 8.74 -24.75
C ASP A 79 -37.13 8.33 -26.11
N PHE A 80 -37.32 7.03 -26.30
CA PHE A 80 -37.79 6.48 -27.55
C PHE A 80 -39.19 7.03 -27.93
N ASP A 81 -40.13 7.07 -27.00
CA ASP A 81 -41.48 7.54 -27.27
C ASP A 81 -41.51 9.05 -27.56
N VAL A 82 -40.78 9.87 -26.81
CA VAL A 82 -40.71 11.32 -27.04
C VAL A 82 -40.15 11.63 -28.44
N LEU A 83 -39.01 11.02 -28.79
CA LEU A 83 -38.34 11.30 -30.07
C LEU A 83 -39.19 10.87 -31.29
N ARG A 84 -39.98 9.82 -31.12
CA ARG A 84 -40.84 9.26 -32.18
C ARG A 84 -42.16 10.01 -32.32
N LEU A 85 -42.77 10.45 -31.22
CA LEU A 85 -44.09 11.07 -31.24
C LEU A 85 -44.06 12.58 -31.51
N GLU A 86 -42.93 13.26 -31.32
CA GLU A 86 -42.83 14.72 -31.51
C GLU A 86 -43.41 15.23 -32.85
N PRO A 87 -43.18 14.61 -34.03
CA PRO A 87 -43.78 15.09 -35.27
C PRO A 87 -45.31 15.07 -35.26
N TYR A 88 -45.92 14.10 -34.58
CA TYR A 88 -47.38 13.97 -34.48
C TYR A 88 -47.97 15.01 -33.53
N PHE A 89 -47.28 15.34 -32.43
CA PHE A 89 -47.67 16.44 -31.52
C PHE A 89 -47.58 17.83 -32.17
N GLN A 90 -46.72 17.99 -33.19
CA GLN A 90 -46.65 19.23 -33.94
C GLN A 90 -47.79 19.31 -34.96
N LEU A 91 -48.08 18.21 -35.66
CA LEU A 91 -49.18 18.14 -36.62
C LEU A 91 -50.57 18.28 -35.98
N SER A 92 -50.74 17.89 -34.71
CA SER A 92 -52.01 18.01 -33.99
C SER A 92 -52.38 19.45 -33.58
N ARG A 93 -51.47 20.42 -33.70
CA ARG A 93 -51.74 21.79 -33.28
C ARG A 93 -52.81 22.46 -34.15
N PRO A 94 -53.76 23.21 -33.55
CA PRO A 94 -54.80 23.90 -34.31
C PRO A 94 -54.24 25.02 -35.19
N GLU A 95 -53.12 25.65 -34.79
CA GLU A 95 -52.42 26.71 -35.53
C GLU A 95 -51.66 26.20 -36.78
N GLY A 96 -51.65 24.89 -37.01
CA GLY A 96 -50.87 24.25 -38.06
C GLY A 96 -49.39 24.08 -37.70
N ALA A 97 -48.64 23.43 -38.60
CA ALA A 97 -47.22 23.13 -38.43
C ALA A 97 -46.45 23.36 -39.74
N PRO A 98 -45.14 23.67 -39.71
CA PRO A 98 -44.37 23.74 -40.95
C PRO A 98 -44.31 22.36 -41.61
N ALA A 99 -44.46 22.29 -42.94
CA ALA A 99 -44.49 21.03 -43.69
C ALA A 99 -43.16 20.26 -43.60
N THR A 100 -42.07 20.94 -43.23
CA THR A 100 -40.79 20.31 -42.94
C THR A 100 -40.85 19.25 -41.83
N VAL A 101 -41.83 19.33 -40.91
CA VAL A 101 -42.08 18.37 -39.81
C VAL A 101 -42.34 16.97 -40.33
N LEU A 102 -43.00 16.82 -41.47
CA LEU A 102 -43.27 15.52 -42.11
C LEU A 102 -41.98 14.77 -42.46
N PHE A 103 -40.86 15.48 -42.62
CA PHE A 103 -39.55 14.95 -42.98
C PHE A 103 -38.57 14.93 -41.80
N ILE A 104 -39.03 15.21 -40.58
CA ILE A 104 -38.22 15.17 -39.36
C ILE A 104 -38.21 13.75 -38.79
N ASN A 105 -37.03 13.32 -38.34
CA ASN A 105 -36.86 12.09 -37.60
C ASN A 105 -35.68 12.23 -36.63
N TYR A 106 -35.94 12.08 -35.34
CA TYR A 106 -34.93 12.12 -34.29
C TYR A 106 -34.48 10.73 -33.83
N ASN A 107 -35.33 9.71 -33.97
CA ASN A 107 -35.07 8.35 -33.49
C ASN A 107 -33.88 7.66 -34.19
N PHE A 108 -33.49 8.12 -35.38
CA PHE A 108 -32.45 7.52 -36.22
C PHE A 108 -31.18 8.37 -36.31
N GLY A 109 -31.11 9.47 -35.56
CA GLY A 109 -29.87 10.22 -35.41
C GLY A 109 -28.89 9.46 -34.51
N GLN A 110 -27.58 9.65 -34.72
CA GLN A 110 -26.59 9.23 -33.73
C GLN A 110 -26.86 9.98 -32.43
N THR A 111 -26.73 9.29 -31.29
CA THR A 111 -27.07 9.79 -29.93
C THR A 111 -26.45 11.15 -29.61
N ILE A 112 -25.30 11.48 -30.20
CA ILE A 112 -24.59 12.75 -30.02
C ILE A 112 -25.15 13.87 -30.90
N LEU A 113 -25.63 13.54 -32.11
CA LEU A 113 -26.12 14.53 -33.09
C LEU A 113 -27.59 14.92 -32.87
N THR A 114 -28.37 14.11 -32.15
CA THR A 114 -29.79 14.39 -31.87
C THR A 114 -30.00 15.68 -31.06
N PRO A 115 -29.29 15.97 -29.95
CA PRO A 115 -29.49 17.23 -29.22
C PRO A 115 -29.12 18.45 -30.07
N ILE A 116 -28.00 18.39 -30.80
CA ILE A 116 -27.55 19.49 -31.68
C ILE A 116 -28.62 19.80 -32.73
N ASN A 117 -29.15 18.77 -33.40
CA ASN A 117 -30.21 18.93 -34.40
C ASN A 117 -31.54 19.43 -33.79
N ALA A 118 -31.82 19.09 -32.54
CA ALA A 118 -33.01 19.57 -31.84
C ALA A 118 -32.91 21.06 -31.51
N VAL A 119 -31.74 21.53 -31.05
CA VAL A 119 -31.46 22.96 -30.80
C VAL A 119 -31.56 23.78 -32.08
N ILE A 120 -30.92 23.34 -33.17
CA ILE A 120 -30.96 24.03 -34.47
C ILE A 120 -32.41 24.20 -34.95
N ARG A 121 -33.28 23.23 -34.66
CA ARG A 121 -34.70 23.26 -35.04
C ARG A 121 -35.61 23.89 -33.98
N ARG A 122 -35.06 24.38 -32.86
CA ARG A 122 -35.79 24.96 -31.72
C ARG A 122 -36.82 24.01 -31.08
N HIS A 123 -36.57 22.70 -31.12
CA HIS A 123 -37.41 21.69 -30.47
C HIS A 123 -36.89 21.39 -29.06
N TRP A 124 -37.24 22.24 -28.10
CA TRP A 124 -36.68 22.22 -26.73
C TRP A 124 -36.96 20.93 -25.95
N VAL A 125 -38.14 20.32 -26.12
CA VAL A 125 -38.48 19.05 -25.43
C VAL A 125 -37.57 17.92 -25.89
N VAL A 126 -37.40 17.79 -27.21
CA VAL A 126 -36.50 16.80 -27.83
C VAL A 126 -35.05 17.04 -27.42
N PHE A 127 -34.64 18.31 -27.31
CA PHE A 127 -33.31 18.68 -26.84
C PHE A 127 -33.06 18.19 -25.42
N TRP A 128 -33.92 18.55 -24.45
CA TRP A 128 -33.75 18.17 -23.05
C TRP A 128 -33.74 16.64 -22.86
N VAL A 129 -34.67 15.93 -23.51
CA VAL A 129 -34.72 14.46 -23.42
C VAL A 129 -33.47 13.83 -24.05
N SER A 130 -33.06 14.27 -25.24
CA SER A 130 -31.85 13.74 -25.90
C SER A 130 -30.58 14.04 -25.10
N PHE A 131 -30.51 15.22 -24.47
CA PHE A 131 -29.38 15.64 -23.64
C PHE A 131 -29.28 14.78 -22.38
N VAL A 132 -30.38 14.58 -21.66
CA VAL A 132 -30.41 13.67 -20.50
C VAL A 132 -30.10 12.23 -20.93
N THR A 133 -30.63 11.75 -22.06
CA THR A 133 -30.30 10.43 -22.60
C THR A 133 -28.79 10.28 -22.85
N LEU A 134 -28.11 11.32 -23.34
CA LEU A 134 -26.67 11.29 -23.54
C LEU A 134 -25.91 11.20 -22.21
N LEU A 135 -26.29 11.98 -21.19
CA LEU A 135 -25.66 11.94 -19.86
C LEU A 135 -25.91 10.60 -19.16
N VAL A 136 -27.16 10.16 -19.11
CA VAL A 136 -27.59 8.92 -18.44
C VAL A 136 -26.98 7.69 -19.12
N ARG A 137 -26.78 7.71 -20.45
CA ARG A 137 -26.25 6.55 -21.17
C ARG A 137 -24.72 6.49 -21.24
N MET A 138 -24.04 7.64 -21.34
CA MET A 138 -22.58 7.67 -21.54
C MET A 138 -21.81 7.89 -20.24
N ILE A 139 -22.34 8.73 -19.34
CA ILE A 139 -21.60 9.20 -18.16
C ILE A 139 -22.06 8.48 -16.89
N LEU A 140 -23.36 8.25 -16.72
CA LEU A 140 -23.87 7.65 -15.48
C LEU A 140 -23.25 6.27 -15.18
N PRO A 141 -23.12 5.31 -16.11
CA PRO A 141 -22.46 4.03 -15.81
C PRO A 141 -20.99 4.19 -15.38
N ALA A 142 -20.26 5.11 -16.00
CA ALA A 142 -18.85 5.37 -15.69
C ALA A 142 -18.66 6.02 -14.32
N LEU A 143 -19.58 6.91 -13.92
CA LEU A 143 -19.59 7.43 -12.56
C LEU A 143 -19.93 6.31 -11.57
N GLN A 144 -20.89 5.43 -11.89
CA GLN A 144 -21.28 4.33 -11.01
C GLN A 144 -20.19 3.28 -10.77
N SER A 145 -19.28 3.06 -11.72
CA SER A 145 -18.12 2.20 -11.50
C SER A 145 -17.09 2.80 -10.53
N ALA A 146 -17.16 4.10 -10.25
CA ALA A 146 -16.24 4.80 -9.35
C ALA A 146 -16.93 5.35 -8.10
N VAL A 147 -18.17 4.93 -7.78
CA VAL A 147 -18.90 5.43 -6.61
C VAL A 147 -18.31 4.92 -5.29
N PHE A 148 -17.87 3.67 -5.27
CA PHE A 148 -17.26 3.05 -4.10
C PHE A 148 -15.79 2.78 -4.38
N GLU A 149 -14.92 3.15 -3.46
CA GLU A 149 -13.49 2.86 -3.49
C GLU A 149 -13.04 2.23 -2.18
N LEU A 150 -11.96 1.47 -2.25
CA LEU A 150 -11.23 1.02 -1.07
C LEU A 150 -10.24 2.12 -0.68
N ARG A 151 -10.31 2.57 0.57
CA ARG A 151 -9.45 3.62 1.10
C ARG A 151 -8.83 3.15 2.41
N GLU A 152 -7.58 3.53 2.65
CA GLU A 152 -6.94 3.32 3.95
C GLU A 152 -7.39 4.40 4.92
N VAL A 153 -7.82 3.98 6.10
CA VAL A 153 -8.31 4.84 7.17
C VAL A 153 -7.54 4.48 8.43
N THR A 154 -6.92 5.48 9.04
CA THR A 154 -6.34 5.34 10.37
C THR A 154 -7.47 5.40 11.39
N VAL A 155 -7.71 4.29 12.07
CA VAL A 155 -8.71 4.20 13.14
C VAL A 155 -7.96 4.33 14.47
N ILE A 156 -8.35 5.35 15.23
CA ILE A 156 -7.86 5.61 16.58
C ILE A 156 -8.94 5.12 17.53
N ASP A 157 -8.65 4.02 18.22
CA ASP A 157 -9.52 3.46 19.25
C ASP A 157 -9.00 3.84 20.64
N ASP A 158 -9.86 4.44 21.48
CA ASP A 158 -9.54 4.65 22.90
C ASP A 158 -9.51 3.30 23.61
N SER A 159 -8.39 2.99 24.23
CA SER A 159 -8.09 1.71 24.87
C SER A 159 -7.31 1.93 26.17
N THR A 160 -7.10 0.86 26.93
CA THR A 160 -6.36 0.92 28.19
C THR A 160 -5.28 -0.14 28.20
N ILE A 161 -4.07 0.26 28.56
CA ILE A 161 -2.94 -0.66 28.73
C ILE A 161 -2.54 -0.66 30.20
N ARG A 162 -2.03 -1.79 30.70
CA ARG A 162 -1.55 -1.91 32.08
C ARG A 162 -0.10 -1.44 32.19
N SER A 163 0.21 -0.67 33.23
CA SER A 163 1.57 -0.19 33.51
C SER A 163 1.88 -0.17 35.00
N TRP A 164 3.16 -0.36 35.33
CA TRP A 164 3.70 -0.32 36.72
C TRP A 164 4.50 0.96 36.94
N SER A 165 3.80 2.07 37.13
CA SER A 165 4.42 3.41 37.24
C SER A 165 4.94 3.76 38.63
N ASP A 166 4.61 2.97 39.65
CA ASP A 166 5.04 3.25 41.02
C ASP A 166 6.46 2.73 41.26
N LEU A 167 7.30 3.63 41.80
CA LEU A 167 8.64 3.29 42.28
C LEU A 167 8.51 2.59 43.64
N VAL A 168 9.38 1.62 43.89
CA VAL A 168 9.49 0.95 45.20
C VAL A 168 9.92 1.98 46.28
N ASP A 169 9.63 1.71 47.55
CA ASP A 169 9.99 2.58 48.68
C ASP A 169 11.51 2.81 48.82
N LEU A 170 11.90 3.91 49.48
CA LEU A 170 13.30 4.35 49.57
C LEU A 170 14.23 3.35 50.28
N ASP A 171 13.72 2.55 51.22
CA ASP A 171 14.52 1.56 51.96
C ASP A 171 14.75 0.33 51.07
N THR A 172 13.74 -0.11 50.33
CA THR A 172 13.90 -1.17 49.34
C THR A 172 14.76 -0.72 48.16
N GLN A 173 14.66 0.55 47.71
CA GLN A 173 15.59 1.12 46.74
C GLN A 173 17.04 1.03 47.26
N ALA A 174 17.30 1.40 48.51
CA ALA A 174 18.62 1.30 49.13
C ALA A 174 19.15 -0.15 49.17
N ASN A 175 18.28 -1.11 49.49
CA ASN A 175 18.61 -2.53 49.49
C ASN A 175 18.89 -3.07 48.08
N LEU A 176 18.09 -2.72 47.07
CA LEU A 176 18.30 -3.12 45.68
C LEU A 176 19.60 -2.54 45.12
N ILE A 177 19.87 -1.25 45.39
CA ILE A 177 21.12 -0.57 44.97
C ILE A 177 22.33 -1.20 45.69
N SER A 178 22.22 -1.53 46.97
CA SER A 178 23.33 -2.14 47.71
C SER A 178 23.57 -3.61 47.33
N MET A 179 22.54 -4.38 46.98
CA MET A 179 22.72 -5.73 46.40
C MET A 179 23.37 -5.66 45.02
N GLN A 180 22.98 -4.69 44.18
CA GLN A 180 23.63 -4.39 42.90
C GLN A 180 25.11 -3.98 43.08
N ALA A 181 25.46 -3.48 44.26
CA ALA A 181 26.79 -2.98 44.62
C ALA A 181 27.70 -4.02 45.34
N GLY A 182 27.10 -5.02 46.02
CA GLY A 182 27.80 -6.05 46.79
C GLY A 182 28.06 -7.34 46.00
N VAL A 183 27.31 -7.55 44.92
CA VAL A 183 27.50 -8.67 44.01
C VAL A 183 27.60 -8.05 42.63
N LEU A 184 28.71 -8.24 41.93
CA LEU A 184 28.76 -7.93 40.49
C LEU A 184 27.81 -8.85 39.69
N HIS A 185 26.92 -9.63 40.32
CA HIS A 185 26.26 -10.78 39.70
C HIS A 185 25.03 -11.46 40.35
N ASP A 186 24.30 -10.91 41.35
CA ASP A 186 23.16 -11.70 41.90
C ASP A 186 21.98 -10.87 42.40
N VAL A 187 21.10 -10.41 41.48
CA VAL A 187 19.65 -10.21 41.70
C VAL A 187 18.91 -10.37 40.37
N PHE A 188 18.78 -11.61 39.88
CA PHE A 188 17.91 -11.93 38.74
C PHE A 188 16.51 -12.33 39.24
N SER A 189 15.56 -11.39 39.27
CA SER A 189 14.16 -11.74 39.51
C SER A 189 13.45 -12.22 38.24
N SER A 190 12.41 -13.01 38.45
CA SER A 190 11.71 -13.92 37.55
C SER A 190 10.70 -13.29 36.58
N ASN A 191 10.60 -11.97 36.46
CA ASN A 191 9.48 -11.34 35.74
C ASN A 191 9.87 -10.81 34.34
N GLU A 192 9.40 -11.51 33.31
CA GLU A 192 9.56 -11.17 31.88
C GLU A 192 8.94 -9.82 31.46
N LEU A 193 8.15 -9.18 32.31
CA LEU A 193 7.45 -7.94 31.96
C LEU A 193 8.35 -6.69 31.97
N SER A 194 9.43 -6.68 32.75
CA SER A 194 10.29 -5.51 32.93
C SER A 194 11.29 -5.27 31.77
N SER A 195 11.47 -6.24 30.87
CA SER A 195 12.43 -6.15 29.75
C SER A 195 11.84 -5.59 28.46
N ARG A 196 10.52 -5.52 28.34
CA ARG A 196 9.83 -5.32 27.06
C ARG A 196 9.73 -3.85 26.61
N SER A 197 10.00 -2.86 27.48
CA SER A 197 9.83 -1.42 27.16
C SER A 197 10.99 -0.54 27.63
N ARG A 198 12.19 -0.71 27.06
CA ARG A 198 13.39 0.07 27.43
C ARG A 198 13.78 1.10 26.36
N SER A 199 14.25 2.27 26.79
CA SER A 199 14.85 3.30 25.93
C SER A 199 16.31 3.54 26.35
N ALA A 200 17.21 3.74 25.39
CA ALA A 200 18.61 4.06 25.68
C ALA A 200 18.83 5.46 26.28
N LYS A 201 17.81 6.34 26.24
CA LYS A 201 17.92 7.75 26.68
C LYS A 201 17.09 8.11 27.90
N TYR A 202 16.04 7.34 28.19
CA TYR A 202 15.08 7.63 29.25
C TYR A 202 14.69 6.34 29.96
N ALA A 203 14.56 6.39 31.28
CA ALA A 203 13.89 5.34 32.05
C ALA A 203 12.38 5.61 32.06
N MET A 204 11.58 4.55 31.93
CA MET A 204 10.13 4.62 31.94
C MET A 204 9.54 3.32 32.50
N ALA A 205 8.29 3.41 32.95
CA ALA A 205 7.58 2.30 33.55
C ALA A 205 7.29 1.18 32.53
N PRO A 206 7.32 -0.10 32.94
CA PRO A 206 6.95 -1.19 32.05
C PRO A 206 5.46 -1.20 31.71
N VAL A 207 5.13 -1.77 30.55
CA VAL A 207 3.78 -1.79 29.97
C VAL A 207 3.43 -3.19 29.47
N GLU A 208 2.23 -3.68 29.78
CA GLU A 208 1.71 -4.97 29.33
C GLU A 208 0.68 -4.79 28.21
N ILE A 209 1.06 -5.16 26.98
CA ILE A 209 0.14 -5.20 25.82
C ILE A 209 -0.50 -6.61 25.74
N PRO A 210 -1.84 -6.74 25.65
CA PRO A 210 -2.51 -8.03 25.58
C PRO A 210 -2.11 -8.86 24.34
N ASP A 211 -1.79 -10.15 24.52
CA ASP A 211 -1.32 -11.04 23.46
C ASP A 211 -2.30 -11.24 22.28
N SER A 212 -3.61 -11.03 22.49
CA SER A 212 -4.62 -11.13 21.43
C SER A 212 -4.58 -9.97 20.42
N GLU A 213 -3.80 -8.92 20.69
CA GLU A 213 -3.74 -7.68 19.89
C GLU A 213 -2.34 -7.43 19.31
N ARG A 214 -1.51 -8.48 19.23
CA ARG A 214 -0.14 -8.43 18.73
C ARG A 214 -0.11 -8.50 17.19
N ASP A 215 -0.66 -7.47 16.55
CA ASP A 215 -0.51 -7.22 15.12
C ASP A 215 0.59 -6.16 14.91
N ASP A 216 1.60 -6.48 14.10
CA ASP A 216 2.77 -5.62 13.84
C ASP A 216 2.38 -4.25 13.24
N ARG A 217 1.18 -4.17 12.66
CA ARG A 217 0.63 -2.94 12.05
C ARG A 217 -0.10 -2.02 13.02
N THR A 218 -0.20 -2.40 14.29
CA THR A 218 -0.83 -1.57 15.32
C THR A 218 0.21 -0.79 16.10
N MET A 219 -0.07 0.50 16.27
CA MET A 219 0.74 1.41 17.09
C MET A 219 -0.08 1.85 18.29
N TRP A 220 0.59 1.96 19.43
CA TRP A 220 0.01 2.41 20.68
C TRP A 220 0.63 3.76 21.05
N ILE A 221 -0.23 4.73 21.33
CA ILE A 221 0.17 6.06 21.79
C ILE A 221 -0.24 6.18 23.25
N VAL A 222 0.73 6.41 24.11
CA VAL A 222 0.56 6.35 25.56
C VAL A 222 1.22 7.56 26.21
N HIS A 223 0.59 8.13 27.23
CA HIS A 223 1.17 9.22 28.02
C HIS A 223 1.81 8.66 29.29
N GLN A 224 3.12 8.82 29.46
CA GLN A 224 3.88 8.26 30.59
C GLN A 224 4.91 9.22 31.14
N THR A 225 5.30 9.01 32.40
CA THR A 225 6.39 9.73 33.03
C THR A 225 7.73 9.12 32.63
N LEU A 226 8.64 9.96 32.14
CA LEU A 226 10.02 9.62 31.81
C LEU A 226 10.97 10.20 32.85
N TYR A 227 12.11 9.53 33.01
CA TYR A 227 13.16 9.92 33.94
C TYR A 227 14.52 9.90 33.24
N TRP A 228 15.36 10.90 33.49
CA TRP A 228 16.74 10.94 32.97
C TRP A 228 17.64 11.77 33.87
N ALA A 229 18.95 11.53 33.79
CA ALA A 229 19.96 12.35 34.45
C ALA A 229 20.63 13.32 33.47
N HIS A 230 20.97 14.50 33.95
CA HIS A 230 21.75 15.49 33.23
C HIS A 230 22.94 15.92 34.08
N LEU A 231 24.14 15.89 33.49
CA LEU A 231 25.38 16.29 34.16
C LEU A 231 25.73 17.70 33.70
N SER A 232 25.87 18.65 34.64
CA SER A 232 26.29 20.02 34.37
C SER A 232 27.62 20.27 35.08
N CYS A 233 28.69 20.45 34.30
CA CYS A 233 30.05 20.58 34.81
C CYS A 233 30.59 22.00 34.64
N GLU A 234 31.32 22.47 35.65
CA GLU A 234 32.03 23.75 35.66
C GLU A 234 33.54 23.54 35.76
N ASN A 235 34.30 24.46 35.18
CA ASN A 235 35.76 24.42 35.23
C ASN A 235 36.26 24.92 36.58
N VAL A 236 37.11 24.14 37.24
CA VAL A 236 37.78 24.55 38.47
C VAL A 236 39.22 24.95 38.10
N LEU A 237 39.59 26.19 38.41
CA LEU A 237 40.92 26.71 38.13
C LEU A 237 41.91 26.19 39.16
N ILE A 238 42.81 25.32 38.71
CA ILE A 238 43.96 24.89 39.50
C ILE A 238 45.08 25.90 39.22
N GLY A 239 45.48 26.68 40.22
CA GLY A 239 46.67 27.54 40.11
C GLY A 239 47.97 26.72 40.07
N ASP A 240 49.11 27.34 40.36
CA ASP A 240 50.40 26.64 40.48
C ASP A 240 50.52 25.78 41.77
N THR A 241 49.39 25.33 42.33
CA THR A 241 49.30 24.64 43.64
C THR A 241 49.37 23.12 43.56
N LEU A 242 49.47 22.54 42.36
CA LEU A 242 49.61 21.09 42.17
C LEU A 242 51.07 20.66 42.32
N THR A 243 51.34 19.83 43.32
CA THR A 243 52.66 19.24 43.57
C THR A 243 52.66 17.74 43.28
N VAL A 244 53.74 17.25 42.68
CA VAL A 244 53.93 15.85 42.34
C VAL A 244 55.24 15.37 42.95
N ALA A 245 55.16 14.34 43.78
CA ALA A 245 56.31 13.73 44.45
C ALA A 245 56.36 12.24 44.13
N ILE A 246 57.54 11.76 43.78
CA ILE A 246 57.82 10.32 43.63
C ILE A 246 58.57 9.88 44.89
N HIS A 247 58.05 8.86 45.56
CA HIS A 247 58.64 8.21 46.72
C HIS A 247 59.17 6.85 46.29
N GLU A 248 60.48 6.62 46.44
CA GLU A 248 61.12 5.33 46.12
C GLU A 248 61.53 4.60 47.42
N PRO A 249 60.66 3.77 48.02
CA PRO A 249 61.01 2.96 49.18
C PRO A 249 61.93 1.78 48.82
N GLU A 250 62.83 1.36 49.72
CA GLU A 250 63.80 0.27 49.48
C GLU A 250 63.15 -1.14 49.37
N ASP A 251 61.95 -1.33 49.92
CA ASP A 251 61.25 -2.63 50.01
C ASP A 251 59.88 -2.66 49.29
N ALA A 252 59.49 -1.60 48.57
CA ALA A 252 58.21 -1.51 47.86
C ALA A 252 58.35 -0.80 46.50
N HIS A 253 57.36 -0.89 45.61
CA HIS A 253 57.39 -0.16 44.34
C HIS A 253 57.41 1.35 44.58
N PRO A 254 58.07 2.13 43.70
CA PRO A 254 58.02 3.57 43.82
C PRO A 254 56.58 4.05 43.69
N THR A 255 56.13 4.93 44.57
CA THR A 255 54.80 5.55 44.51
C THR A 255 54.91 6.98 44.04
N ILE A 256 53.92 7.45 43.31
CA ILE A 256 53.77 8.82 42.89
C ILE A 256 52.53 9.40 43.56
N SER A 257 52.69 10.51 44.25
CA SER A 257 51.64 11.19 44.99
C SER A 257 51.41 12.57 44.40
N TRP A 258 50.14 12.93 44.21
CA TRP A 258 49.69 14.24 43.77
C TRP A 258 48.96 14.91 44.90
N ASN A 259 49.39 16.13 45.24
CA ASN A 259 48.76 16.93 46.27
C ASN A 259 48.50 18.34 45.75
N ALA A 260 47.24 18.76 45.80
CA ALA A 260 46.82 20.13 45.55
C ALA A 260 45.96 20.59 46.73
N SER A 261 46.36 21.68 47.37
CA SER A 261 45.64 22.25 48.51
C SER A 261 45.07 23.62 48.16
N SER A 262 43.94 23.97 48.79
CA SER A 262 43.25 25.25 48.64
C SER A 262 42.86 25.59 47.19
N ILE A 263 42.25 24.64 46.47
CA ILE A 263 41.68 24.89 45.14
C ILE A 263 40.40 25.71 45.31
N ASP A 264 40.39 26.94 44.76
CA ASP A 264 39.23 27.83 44.78
C ASP A 264 38.19 27.35 43.75
N VAL A 265 36.97 27.06 44.21
CA VAL A 265 35.82 26.76 43.35
C VAL A 265 34.98 28.04 43.21
N ASP A 266 34.93 28.62 42.01
CA ASP A 266 34.20 29.86 41.72
C ASP A 266 32.67 29.62 41.80
N ASN A 267 32.10 29.79 43.00
CA ASN A 267 30.66 29.68 43.26
C ASN A 267 29.87 30.89 42.75
N ALA A 268 29.82 31.11 41.43
CA ALA A 268 29.11 32.28 40.87
C ALA A 268 27.58 32.22 41.07
N ASN A 269 26.99 31.02 41.28
CA ASN A 269 25.54 30.81 41.27
C ASN A 269 24.92 30.28 42.59
N ARG A 270 25.72 29.89 43.60
CA ARG A 270 25.24 29.26 44.85
C ARG A 270 25.93 29.85 46.10
N GLY A 271 25.76 31.16 46.34
CA GLY A 271 26.08 31.83 47.62
C GLY A 271 27.55 32.22 47.90
N ASP A 272 27.73 33.30 48.68
CA ASP A 272 28.99 34.07 48.95
C ASP A 272 30.08 33.35 49.81
N THR A 273 30.00 32.03 50.04
CA THR A 273 31.02 31.32 50.82
C THR A 273 32.16 30.83 49.92
N LYS A 274 33.37 31.36 50.14
CA LYS A 274 34.60 30.88 49.49
C LYS A 274 34.78 29.39 49.75
N CYS A 275 34.81 28.61 48.69
CA CYS A 275 34.92 27.17 48.73
C CYS A 275 36.35 26.72 48.44
N SER A 276 36.95 25.95 49.36
CA SER A 276 38.28 25.37 49.17
C SER A 276 38.21 23.86 49.13
N LEU A 277 38.79 23.28 48.08
CA LEU A 277 38.89 21.84 47.83
C LEU A 277 40.36 21.40 47.93
N ASP A 278 40.62 20.33 48.66
CA ASP A 278 41.92 19.68 48.74
C ASP A 278 41.87 18.34 47.99
N PHE A 279 42.88 18.05 47.18
CA PHE A 279 43.04 16.83 46.41
C PHE A 279 44.33 16.13 46.82
N GLN A 280 44.21 14.89 47.31
CA GLN A 280 45.33 14.02 47.65
C GLN A 280 45.11 12.64 47.03
N TYR A 281 45.99 12.26 46.11
CA TYR A 281 45.93 10.97 45.43
C TYR A 281 47.31 10.33 45.36
N GLU A 282 47.39 9.01 45.59
CA GLU A 282 48.64 8.24 45.53
C GLU A 282 48.43 7.03 44.61
N SER A 283 49.40 6.78 43.74
CA SER A 283 49.43 5.64 42.83
C SER A 283 50.84 5.08 42.71
N VAL A 284 51.01 3.91 42.11
CA VAL A 284 52.32 3.27 41.90
C VAL A 284 52.94 3.82 40.63
N PHE A 285 54.22 4.16 40.68
CA PHE A 285 55.01 4.68 39.58
C PHE A 285 55.75 3.55 38.86
N PHE A 286 55.77 3.57 37.53
CA PHE A 286 56.53 2.63 36.72
C PHE A 286 57.71 3.34 36.05
N PRO A 287 58.97 2.92 36.31
CA PRO A 287 60.13 3.57 35.72
C PRO A 287 60.26 3.25 34.23
N GLY A 288 60.27 4.29 33.37
CA GLY A 288 60.41 4.16 31.91
C GLY A 288 59.46 5.03 31.07
N THR A 289 58.48 5.68 31.70
CA THR A 289 57.45 6.48 31.03
C THR A 289 57.90 7.93 30.79
N ASP A 290 57.75 8.44 29.56
CA ASP A 290 58.12 9.83 29.22
C ASP A 290 57.05 10.86 29.63
N TYR A 291 55.77 10.48 29.53
CA TYR A 291 54.62 11.33 29.85
C TYR A 291 53.53 10.50 30.53
N LEU A 292 52.95 11.03 31.61
CA LEU A 292 51.92 10.38 32.40
C LEU A 292 50.65 11.23 32.40
N GLN A 293 49.50 10.61 32.10
CA GLN A 293 48.19 11.25 32.26
C GLN A 293 47.29 10.47 33.23
N ILE A 294 46.86 11.12 34.30
CA ILE A 294 45.90 10.57 35.27
C ILE A 294 44.52 11.11 34.96
N ARG A 295 43.54 10.22 35.01
CA ARG A 295 42.12 10.50 34.79
C ARG A 295 41.37 10.05 36.03
N TYR A 296 41.13 10.91 37.01
CA TYR A 296 40.47 10.52 38.26
C TYR A 296 39.14 11.26 38.42
N TRP A 297 38.10 10.57 38.86
CA TRP A 297 36.85 11.21 39.30
C TRP A 297 36.21 10.38 40.39
N GLU A 298 35.45 11.04 41.26
CA GLU A 298 34.63 10.37 42.28
C GLU A 298 33.36 11.19 42.57
N PRO A 299 32.24 10.52 42.85
CA PRO A 299 31.05 11.19 43.37
C PRO A 299 31.19 11.46 44.86
N MET A 300 30.57 12.54 45.35
CA MET A 300 30.54 12.85 46.77
C MET A 300 29.49 12.02 47.49
N ILE A 301 29.92 11.33 48.56
CA ILE A 301 29.08 10.41 49.33
C ILE A 301 28.83 10.99 50.72
N SER A 302 27.58 10.93 51.18
CA SER A 302 27.20 11.36 52.52
C SER A 302 27.88 10.52 53.62
N ALA A 303 28.05 11.11 54.82
CA ALA A 303 28.65 10.40 55.96
C ALA A 303 27.86 9.15 56.39
N ALA A 304 26.53 9.13 56.20
CA ALA A 304 25.68 7.99 56.56
C ALA A 304 25.88 6.80 55.61
N THR A 305 26.14 7.05 54.32
CA THR A 305 26.33 5.99 53.32
C THR A 305 27.74 5.38 53.36
N LYS A 306 28.71 6.07 53.98
CA LYS A 306 30.07 5.54 54.19
C LYS A 306 30.10 4.27 55.05
N GLU A 307 29.14 4.11 55.96
CA GLU A 307 29.01 2.91 56.80
C GLU A 307 28.59 1.67 55.99
N ALA A 308 27.83 1.84 54.90
CA ALA A 308 27.43 0.76 54.00
C ALA A 308 28.55 0.32 53.03
N PHE A 309 29.60 1.14 52.86
CA PHE A 309 30.73 0.90 51.95
C PHE A 309 32.08 1.20 52.63
N PRO A 310 32.53 0.35 53.58
CA PRO A 310 33.57 0.71 54.56
C PRO A 310 35.02 0.78 54.05
N ASN A 311 35.33 0.33 52.83
CA ASN A 311 36.71 0.09 52.37
C ASN A 311 37.23 1.10 51.32
N ARG A 312 36.84 2.38 51.36
CA ARG A 312 37.17 3.32 50.26
C ARG A 312 37.84 4.63 50.69
N THR A 313 38.95 4.92 50.01
CA THR A 313 39.71 6.17 50.11
C THR A 313 39.12 7.21 49.17
N GLN A 314 38.75 8.38 49.70
CA GLN A 314 38.35 9.54 48.90
C GLN A 314 39.58 10.42 48.64
N ALA A 315 39.77 10.85 47.39
CA ALA A 315 40.90 11.71 47.03
C ALA A 315 40.59 13.20 47.21
N PHE A 316 39.31 13.57 47.15
CA PHE A 316 38.86 14.94 47.34
C PHE A 316 38.30 15.16 48.75
N THR A 317 38.66 16.29 49.34
CA THR A 317 38.11 16.73 50.64
C THR A 317 37.70 18.19 50.56
N GLU A 318 36.46 18.47 50.96
CA GLU A 318 35.87 19.81 50.88
C GLU A 318 35.86 20.53 52.24
N PHE A 319 36.04 21.85 52.20
CA PHE A 319 35.92 22.72 53.37
C PHE A 319 34.99 23.91 53.11
N GLY A 320 33.86 23.95 53.80
CA GLY A 320 33.02 25.15 53.93
C GLY A 320 31.99 25.42 52.80
N CYS A 321 31.58 24.40 52.04
CA CYS A 321 30.68 24.52 50.88
C CYS A 321 29.52 23.49 50.93
N ASP A 322 28.50 23.73 50.09
CA ASP A 322 27.60 22.66 49.66
C ASP A 322 28.31 21.85 48.56
N PRO A 323 28.41 20.51 48.70
CA PRO A 323 29.19 19.69 47.77
C PRO A 323 28.54 19.66 46.39
N TYR A 324 29.36 19.77 45.35
CA TYR A 324 28.95 19.30 44.02
C TYR A 324 28.79 17.77 44.09
N ASP A 325 27.92 17.22 43.25
CA ASP A 325 27.66 15.77 43.29
C ASP A 325 28.88 14.93 42.87
N LEU A 326 29.79 15.50 42.08
CA LEU A 326 30.96 14.81 41.53
C LEU A 326 32.13 15.77 41.29
N TYR A 327 33.34 15.29 41.57
CA TYR A 327 34.59 15.98 41.24
C TYR A 327 35.46 15.12 40.34
N GLY A 328 36.13 15.78 39.40
CA GLY A 328 37.08 15.13 38.50
C GLY A 328 38.36 15.93 38.33
N MET A 329 39.45 15.20 38.14
CA MET A 329 40.81 15.73 37.98
C MET A 329 41.49 15.02 36.80
N LEU A 330 42.05 15.82 35.89
CA LEU A 330 42.90 15.35 34.81
C LEU A 330 44.30 15.95 35.00
N ILE A 331 45.31 15.10 35.23
CA ILE A 331 46.69 15.57 35.49
C ILE A 331 47.62 15.01 34.43
N GLY A 332 48.32 15.89 33.72
CA GLY A 332 49.44 15.53 32.84
C GLY A 332 50.77 15.85 33.51
N VAL A 333 51.69 14.88 33.57
CA VAL A 333 53.03 15.03 34.12
C VAL A 333 54.05 14.68 33.04
N ASN A 334 54.99 15.58 32.77
CA ASN A 334 56.14 15.28 31.91
C ASN A 334 57.34 14.93 32.78
N ILE A 335 57.80 13.69 32.69
CA ILE A 335 58.79 13.12 33.61
C ILE A 335 60.24 13.47 33.18
N THR A 336 60.42 14.06 31.99
CA THR A 336 61.74 14.42 31.44
C THR A 336 62.38 15.69 32.02
N SER A 337 61.63 16.53 32.76
CA SER A 337 62.13 17.81 33.29
C SER A 337 61.92 17.93 34.82
N PRO A 338 62.86 17.46 35.66
CA PRO A 338 62.78 17.63 37.10
C PRO A 338 63.00 19.11 37.50
N SER A 339 62.11 19.67 38.32
CA SER A 339 62.31 20.97 38.96
C SER A 339 63.15 20.77 40.22
N SER A 340 64.36 21.32 40.23
CA SER A 340 65.30 21.13 41.34
C SER A 340 65.04 22.11 42.48
N THR A 341 64.65 21.62 43.66
CA THR A 341 65.08 22.11 45.00
C THR A 341 64.43 21.35 46.18
N SER A 342 64.78 20.07 46.39
CA SER A 342 64.96 19.41 47.71
C SER A 342 65.13 17.89 47.51
N THR A 343 65.24 17.11 48.58
CA THR A 343 65.44 15.64 48.58
C THR A 343 64.29 14.83 47.98
N ALA A 344 63.22 15.49 47.51
CA ALA A 344 62.17 14.92 46.67
C ALA A 344 62.28 15.51 45.25
N THR A 345 62.27 14.68 44.22
CA THR A 345 62.25 15.12 42.81
C THR A 345 60.85 15.65 42.49
N GLU A 346 60.67 16.97 42.53
CA GLU A 346 59.44 17.62 42.07
C GLU A 346 59.43 17.68 40.54
N TYR A 347 58.28 17.37 39.93
CA TYR A 347 58.06 17.41 38.49
C TYR A 347 57.02 18.48 38.13
N SER A 348 57.19 19.13 36.98
CA SER A 348 56.17 20.06 36.48
C SER A 348 54.94 19.29 35.99
N ALA A 349 53.79 19.53 36.63
CA ALA A 349 52.52 18.95 36.27
C ALA A 349 51.52 20.02 35.83
N SER A 350 50.71 19.69 34.83
CA SER A 350 49.56 20.49 34.40
C SER A 350 48.29 19.74 34.77
N GLY A 351 47.50 20.28 35.70
CA GLY A 351 46.20 19.73 36.09
C GLY A 351 45.05 20.56 35.55
N THR A 352 43.95 19.92 35.19
CA THR A 352 42.64 20.55 35.02
C THR A 352 41.61 19.84 35.88
N ALA A 353 40.90 20.59 36.73
CA ALA A 353 39.80 20.07 37.54
C ALA A 353 38.44 20.51 36.98
N PHE A 354 37.42 19.76 37.34
CA PHE A 354 36.02 20.11 37.11
C PHE A 354 35.16 19.59 38.26
N ALA A 355 34.07 20.29 38.49
CA ALA A 355 33.03 19.93 39.44
C ALA A 355 31.70 19.84 38.70
N CYS A 356 30.90 18.81 38.96
CA CYS A 356 29.65 18.56 38.26
C CYS A 356 28.48 18.35 39.21
N ASP A 357 27.34 18.97 38.88
CA ASP A 357 26.04 18.66 39.49
C ASP A 357 25.30 17.63 38.61
N ILE A 358 24.70 16.62 39.25
CA ILE A 358 23.84 15.62 38.60
C ILE A 358 22.38 16.01 38.85
N ILE A 359 21.75 16.59 37.83
CA ILE A 359 20.34 16.95 37.91
C ILE A 359 19.50 15.78 37.39
N TYR A 360 18.71 15.19 38.29
CA TYR A 360 17.75 14.14 37.94
C TYR A 360 16.43 14.77 37.55
N HIS A 361 15.96 14.51 36.34
CA HIS A 361 14.70 15.06 35.83
C HIS A 361 13.62 13.99 35.70
N LYS A 362 12.37 14.45 35.79
CA LYS A 362 11.23 13.73 35.24
C LYS A 362 10.27 14.66 34.50
N ALA A 363 9.56 14.11 33.52
CA ALA A 363 8.53 14.81 32.76
C ALA A 363 7.49 13.83 32.23
N GLU A 364 6.29 14.31 31.94
CA GLU A 364 5.31 13.57 31.14
C GLU A 364 5.72 13.61 29.66
N ALA A 365 5.51 12.50 28.97
CA ALA A 365 5.81 12.37 27.56
C ALA A 365 4.79 11.49 26.85
N GLN A 366 4.57 11.81 25.59
CA GLN A 366 3.83 10.95 24.66
C GLN A 366 4.80 9.92 24.07
N VAL A 367 4.58 8.66 24.40
CA VAL A 367 5.36 7.51 23.93
C VAL A 367 4.55 6.78 22.87
N THR A 368 5.16 6.59 21.71
CA THR A 368 4.57 5.80 20.62
C THR A 368 5.34 4.48 20.51
N MET A 369 4.64 3.36 20.58
CA MET A 369 5.22 2.02 20.61
C MET A 369 4.47 1.07 19.67
N HIS A 370 5.18 0.11 19.11
CA HIS A 370 4.55 -1.01 18.40
C HIS A 370 3.91 -2.00 19.38
N SER A 371 3.08 -2.90 18.86
CA SER A 371 2.50 -4.02 19.61
C SER A 371 3.54 -5.00 20.19
N ASN A 372 4.74 -5.05 19.62
CA ASN A 372 5.91 -5.75 20.16
C ASN A 372 6.70 -4.93 21.20
N THR A 373 6.07 -3.86 21.75
CA THR A 373 6.60 -2.94 22.78
C THR A 373 7.86 -2.16 22.40
N THR A 374 8.29 -2.21 21.13
CA THR A 374 9.41 -1.38 20.64
C THR A 374 9.00 0.09 20.51
N ILE A 375 9.89 1.00 20.93
CA ILE A 375 9.58 2.43 20.99
C ILE A 375 9.88 3.12 19.65
N ILE A 376 8.85 3.61 18.98
CA ILE A 376 8.93 4.32 17.69
C ILE A 376 9.37 5.76 17.90
N SER A 377 8.75 6.48 18.83
CA SER A 377 9.12 7.86 19.12
C SER A 377 8.67 8.27 20.51
N ILE A 378 9.41 9.22 21.08
CA ILE A 378 9.14 9.81 22.39
C ILE A 378 9.09 11.31 22.21
N LYS A 379 7.99 11.93 22.63
CA LYS A 379 7.81 13.39 22.64
C LYS A 379 7.60 13.87 24.07
N VAL A 380 8.65 14.44 24.65
CA VAL A 380 8.65 14.96 26.02
C VAL A 380 7.89 16.29 26.09
N ASP A 381 6.97 16.44 27.04
CA ASP A 381 6.35 17.72 27.34
C ASP A 381 7.26 18.55 28.25
N GLN A 382 7.98 19.50 27.64
CA GLN A 382 8.92 20.36 28.34
C GLN A 382 8.29 21.14 29.49
N ALA A 383 6.99 21.46 29.43
CA ALA A 383 6.29 22.22 30.48
C ALA A 383 6.13 21.42 31.79
N THR A 384 6.16 20.10 31.73
CA THR A 384 6.01 19.20 32.90
C THR A 384 7.34 18.79 33.53
N THR A 385 8.46 19.25 32.96
CA THR A 385 9.80 18.91 33.44
C THR A 385 10.00 19.43 34.86
N ARG A 386 10.25 18.52 35.82
CA ARG A 386 10.67 18.85 37.18
C ARG A 386 11.86 18.02 37.62
N GLU A 387 12.57 18.53 38.61
CA GLU A 387 13.66 17.80 39.26
C GLU A 387 13.09 16.73 40.20
N LEU A 388 13.79 15.60 40.27
CA LEU A 388 13.54 14.50 41.17
C LEU A 388 14.06 14.87 42.56
N THR A 389 13.24 14.62 43.59
CA THR A 389 13.63 14.96 44.97
C THR A 389 14.19 13.75 45.70
N LYS A 390 14.99 13.97 46.76
CA LYS A 390 15.49 12.92 47.66
C LYS A 390 14.38 12.09 48.34
N ALA A 391 13.13 12.56 48.30
CA ALA A 391 11.96 11.82 48.80
C ALA A 391 11.41 10.78 47.81
N GLU A 392 11.80 10.85 46.54
CA GLU A 392 11.29 9.98 45.46
C GLU A 392 12.34 8.96 44.99
N PHE A 393 13.61 9.35 45.02
CA PHE A 393 14.74 8.50 44.63
C PHE A 393 15.88 8.62 45.65
N ASN A 394 16.46 7.48 46.03
CA ASN A 394 17.57 7.43 46.97
C ASN A 394 18.89 7.82 46.30
N ILE A 395 19.09 9.14 46.12
CA ILE A 395 20.27 9.73 45.46
C ILE A 395 21.56 9.34 46.18
N ASP A 396 21.55 9.30 47.52
CA ASP A 396 22.77 9.07 48.31
C ASP A 396 23.31 7.63 48.11
N HIS A 397 22.44 6.63 47.98
CA HIS A 397 22.84 5.25 47.64
C HIS A 397 23.24 5.11 46.17
N PHE A 398 22.58 5.84 45.26
CA PHE A 398 22.96 5.86 43.85
C PHE A 398 24.34 6.48 43.63
N GLN A 399 24.68 7.56 44.33
CA GLN A 399 26.04 8.14 44.31
C GLN A 399 27.08 7.15 44.86
N ALA A 400 26.73 6.37 45.88
CA ALA A 400 27.59 5.30 46.36
C ALA A 400 27.80 4.20 45.30
N LEU A 401 26.77 3.82 44.55
CA LEU A 401 26.88 2.90 43.40
C LEU A 401 27.77 3.48 42.30
N LEU A 402 27.62 4.76 41.95
CA LEU A 402 28.49 5.45 41.00
C LEU A 402 29.95 5.43 41.46
N SER A 403 30.20 5.58 42.77
CA SER A 403 31.56 5.50 43.30
C SER A 403 32.20 4.15 43.01
N GLN A 404 31.40 3.07 43.01
CA GLN A 404 31.89 1.74 42.66
C GLN A 404 32.30 1.59 41.22
N ARG A 405 31.61 2.28 40.32
CA ARG A 405 31.87 2.27 38.89
C ARG A 405 32.94 3.29 38.45
N ALA A 406 33.19 4.31 39.27
CA ALA A 406 34.16 5.38 38.96
C ALA A 406 35.57 4.89 38.59
N PRO A 407 36.16 3.89 39.30
CA PRO A 407 37.47 3.35 38.93
C PRO A 407 37.47 2.74 37.52
N PHE A 408 36.40 2.09 37.07
CA PHE A 408 36.37 1.41 35.76
C PHE A 408 36.25 2.37 34.56
N THR A 409 35.82 3.61 34.81
CA THR A 409 35.68 4.63 33.76
C THR A 409 36.88 5.54 33.69
N SER A 410 37.66 5.61 34.77
CA SER A 410 39.05 6.04 34.75
C SER A 410 39.91 4.90 34.18
N ASP A 411 40.72 5.14 33.17
CA ASP A 411 41.49 4.05 32.55
C ASP A 411 42.52 3.49 33.58
N MET A 412 42.40 2.22 33.99
CA MET A 412 43.18 1.63 35.09
C MET A 412 44.26 0.67 34.59
N LEU A 413 45.40 0.61 35.28
CA LEU A 413 46.29 -0.54 35.22
C LEU A 413 45.92 -1.53 36.32
N PHE A 414 45.86 -2.80 35.94
CA PHE A 414 45.65 -3.93 36.84
C PHE A 414 46.99 -4.63 37.03
N ILE A 415 47.34 -4.92 38.28
CA ILE A 415 48.55 -5.67 38.59
C ILE A 415 48.10 -7.04 39.10
N HIS A 416 48.53 -8.09 38.41
CA HIS A 416 48.36 -9.46 38.85
C HIS A 416 49.63 -9.91 39.58
N GLU A 417 49.47 -10.41 40.81
CA GLU A 417 50.55 -11.07 41.53
C GLU A 417 50.53 -12.56 41.20
N ASN A 418 51.59 -13.04 40.54
CA ASN A 418 51.75 -14.48 40.36
C ASN A 418 52.13 -15.11 41.69
N ALA A 419 51.15 -15.75 42.36
CA ALA A 419 51.28 -16.32 43.71
C ALA A 419 52.39 -17.37 43.85
N THR A 420 52.90 -17.93 42.75
CA THR A 420 53.95 -18.97 42.76
C THR A 420 55.35 -18.46 42.44
N ALA A 421 55.48 -17.41 41.63
CA ALA A 421 56.76 -16.84 41.21
C ALA A 421 57.14 -15.54 41.96
N GLY A 422 56.16 -14.87 42.59
CA GLY A 422 56.35 -13.55 43.21
C GLY A 422 56.52 -12.41 42.20
N ASP A 423 56.31 -12.69 40.91
CA ASP A 423 56.42 -11.71 39.83
C ASP A 423 55.08 -11.01 39.59
N ARG A 424 55.12 -9.70 39.33
CA ARG A 424 53.94 -8.84 39.19
C ARG A 424 53.75 -8.47 37.72
N THR A 425 52.69 -8.98 37.09
CA THR A 425 52.35 -8.67 35.68
C THR A 425 51.34 -7.52 35.61
N VAL A 426 51.64 -6.49 34.84
CA VAL A 426 50.80 -5.29 34.68
C VAL A 426 49.98 -5.43 33.40
N THR A 427 48.65 -5.30 33.50
CA THR A 427 47.70 -5.39 32.38
C THR A 427 46.77 -4.18 32.35
N GLU A 428 46.48 -3.66 31.16
CA GLU A 428 45.62 -2.48 30.96
C GLU A 428 44.10 -2.80 31.00
N LEU A 429 43.73 -4.07 31.08
CA LEU A 429 42.35 -4.55 31.05
C LEU A 429 41.88 -4.98 32.46
N PRO A 430 40.63 -4.69 32.85
CA PRO A 430 40.06 -5.24 34.08
C PRO A 430 39.95 -6.76 33.97
N ILE A 431 40.82 -7.48 34.68
CA ILE A 431 40.66 -8.93 34.85
C ILE A 431 39.72 -9.13 36.02
N ILE A 432 38.41 -9.22 35.77
CA ILE A 432 37.45 -9.63 36.80
C ILE A 432 37.54 -11.16 36.95
N SER A 433 38.63 -11.63 37.57
CA SER A 433 38.64 -12.99 38.12
C SER A 433 37.74 -13.03 39.36
N GLN A 434 36.92 -14.07 39.47
CA GLN A 434 36.10 -14.37 40.66
C GLN A 434 36.96 -14.67 41.92
N GLU A 435 38.28 -14.72 41.79
CA GLU A 435 39.21 -14.89 42.90
C GLU A 435 40.23 -13.76 42.98
N LEU A 436 39.80 -12.60 43.45
CA LEU A 436 40.76 -11.62 43.96
C LEU A 436 40.46 -11.24 45.41
N GLY A 437 41.41 -11.59 46.28
CA GLY A 437 41.73 -10.73 47.41
C GLY A 437 42.35 -9.43 46.90
N ASP A 438 42.14 -8.33 47.63
CA ASP A 438 42.64 -6.96 47.44
C ASP A 438 43.52 -6.71 46.20
N ILE A 439 42.93 -6.64 45.00
CA ILE A 439 43.57 -5.95 43.86
C ILE A 439 43.53 -4.48 44.19
N GLN A 440 44.68 -3.83 44.18
CA GLN A 440 44.73 -2.37 44.13
C GLN A 440 44.65 -1.94 42.67
N PRO A 441 43.52 -1.38 42.20
CA PRO A 441 43.52 -0.68 40.93
C PRO A 441 44.51 0.49 41.01
N LEU A 442 45.45 0.54 40.08
CA LEU A 442 46.50 1.55 40.08
C LEU A 442 46.43 2.34 38.78
N LEU A 443 46.11 3.62 38.89
CA LEU A 443 45.92 4.51 37.75
C LEU A 443 47.23 5.18 37.38
N VAL A 444 47.90 4.69 36.33
CA VAL A 444 49.03 5.35 35.66
C VAL A 444 49.06 4.89 34.19
N LEU A 445 48.50 5.62 33.23
CA LEU A 445 48.67 5.25 31.82
C LEU A 445 49.98 5.77 31.23
N ASP A 446 50.72 4.86 30.60
CA ASP A 446 51.79 5.14 29.65
C ASP A 446 51.24 5.02 28.21
N THR A 447 50.31 5.91 27.83
CA THR A 447 49.71 5.89 26.48
C THR A 447 50.14 7.07 25.63
N SER A 448 50.40 6.84 24.35
CA SER A 448 50.79 7.86 23.37
C SER A 448 49.69 8.89 23.02
N THR A 449 48.44 8.69 23.47
CA THR A 449 47.28 9.56 23.16
C THR A 449 46.76 10.27 24.43
N VAL A 450 46.86 11.60 24.43
CA VAL A 450 46.40 12.46 25.54
C VAL A 450 44.88 12.70 25.39
N MET A 451 44.09 12.27 26.38
CA MET A 451 42.63 12.51 26.40
C MET A 451 42.35 13.96 26.78
N THR A 452 41.42 14.60 26.07
CA THR A 452 41.01 15.96 26.38
C THR A 452 39.99 15.99 27.51
N LYS A 453 39.90 17.12 28.22
CA LYS A 453 38.90 17.33 29.27
C LYS A 453 37.47 17.04 28.79
N GLY A 454 37.09 17.52 27.61
CA GLY A 454 35.73 17.35 27.09
C GLY A 454 35.38 15.90 26.74
N GLU A 455 36.35 15.11 26.26
CA GLU A 455 36.17 13.67 26.04
C GLU A 455 35.97 12.92 27.36
N PHE A 456 36.73 13.29 28.40
CA PHE A 456 36.61 12.68 29.72
C PHE A 456 35.27 13.02 30.40
N GLU A 457 34.85 14.29 30.38
CA GLU A 457 33.53 14.72 30.86
C GLU A 457 32.40 14.00 30.13
N PHE A 458 32.53 13.80 28.81
CA PHE A 458 31.54 13.05 28.04
C PHE A 458 31.47 11.58 28.45
N LYS A 459 32.61 10.93 28.72
CA LYS A 459 32.68 9.53 29.20
C LYS A 459 31.97 9.39 30.55
N ILE A 460 32.25 10.29 31.49
CA ILE A 460 31.60 10.34 32.82
C ILE A 460 30.10 10.60 32.66
N ALA A 461 29.71 11.61 31.87
CA ALA A 461 28.31 11.94 31.65
C ALA A 461 27.52 10.78 31.01
N ARG A 462 28.15 10.01 30.12
CA ARG A 462 27.54 8.80 29.54
C ARG A 462 27.32 7.73 30.59
N ASP A 463 28.34 7.43 31.40
CA ASP A 463 28.26 6.40 32.45
C ASP A 463 27.20 6.73 33.50
N VAL A 464 27.18 7.97 34.00
CA VAL A 464 26.17 8.44 34.96
C VAL A 464 24.77 8.30 34.39
N LYS A 465 24.55 8.70 33.13
CA LYS A 465 23.24 8.60 32.46
C LYS A 465 22.79 7.15 32.28
N GLN A 466 23.66 6.28 31.78
CA GLN A 466 23.34 4.88 31.54
C GLN A 466 23.09 4.13 32.85
N THR A 467 23.96 4.32 33.84
CA THR A 467 23.80 3.73 35.17
C THR A 467 22.51 4.20 35.83
N PHE A 468 22.14 5.48 35.69
CA PHE A 468 20.85 5.99 36.19
C PHE A 468 19.65 5.33 35.51
N ILE A 469 19.64 5.27 34.17
CA ILE A 469 18.54 4.70 33.40
C ILE A 469 18.33 3.22 33.75
N LEU A 470 19.42 2.45 33.80
CA LEU A 470 19.38 1.03 34.17
C LEU A 470 18.86 0.87 35.60
N THR A 471 19.49 1.53 36.57
CA THR A 471 19.14 1.41 37.99
C THR A 471 17.68 1.77 38.22
N LEU A 472 17.19 2.89 37.68
CA LEU A 472 15.80 3.30 37.85
C LEU A 472 14.81 2.37 37.15
N GLY A 473 15.17 1.77 36.01
CA GLY A 473 14.36 0.76 35.32
C GLY A 473 14.08 -0.48 36.17
N HIS A 474 14.94 -0.79 37.14
CA HIS A 474 14.75 -1.88 38.10
C HIS A 474 13.97 -1.47 39.36
N MET A 475 13.66 -0.18 39.54
CA MET A 475 12.93 0.34 40.71
C MET A 475 11.42 0.42 40.49
N PHE A 476 10.90 0.01 39.34
CA PHE A 476 9.46 -0.14 39.13
C PHE A 476 9.00 -1.45 39.76
N ASP A 477 7.96 -1.40 40.59
CA ASP A 477 7.44 -2.58 41.30
C ASP A 477 6.49 -3.40 40.41
N PRO A 478 6.90 -4.55 39.83
CA PRO A 478 6.02 -5.37 39.00
C PRO A 478 4.99 -6.17 39.82
N ASP A 479 5.20 -6.32 41.13
CA ASP A 479 4.33 -7.07 42.02
C ASP A 479 3.18 -6.19 42.54
N SER A 480 3.30 -4.87 42.39
CA SER A 480 2.22 -3.93 42.59
C SER A 480 1.06 -4.15 41.60
N VAL A 481 -0.16 -3.80 42.01
CA VAL A 481 -1.33 -3.91 41.14
C VAL A 481 -1.14 -2.97 39.94
N PRO A 482 -1.21 -3.47 38.68
CA PRO A 482 -1.00 -2.64 37.51
C PRO A 482 -2.04 -1.52 37.45
N LYS A 483 -1.60 -0.33 37.05
CA LYS A 483 -2.49 0.80 36.81
C LYS A 483 -2.97 0.78 35.36
N ASP A 484 -4.27 0.99 35.17
CA ASP A 484 -4.84 1.17 33.84
C ASP A 484 -4.46 2.56 33.32
N LEU A 485 -3.70 2.57 32.24
CA LEU A 485 -3.20 3.75 31.58
C LEU A 485 -3.98 3.98 30.28
N PRO A 486 -4.55 5.18 30.07
CA PRO A 486 -5.26 5.48 28.84
C PRO A 486 -4.27 5.46 27.66
N ALA A 487 -4.65 4.74 26.61
CA ALA A 487 -3.87 4.58 25.40
C ALA A 487 -4.73 4.74 24.17
N GLU A 488 -4.19 5.39 23.15
CA GLU A 488 -4.81 5.46 21.84
C GLU A 488 -4.20 4.36 20.97
N ARG A 489 -5.02 3.41 20.54
CA ARG A 489 -4.62 2.37 19.60
C ARG A 489 -4.83 2.88 18.19
N VAL A 490 -3.75 3.09 17.47
CA VAL A 490 -3.75 3.49 16.07
C VAL A 490 -3.59 2.24 15.21
N SER A 491 -4.64 1.93 14.46
CA SER A 491 -4.65 0.82 13.51
C SER A 491 -4.94 1.33 12.10
N ASN A 492 -4.13 0.93 11.14
CA ASN A 492 -4.41 1.19 9.73
C ASN A 492 -5.38 0.14 9.23
N LYS A 493 -6.61 0.54 8.90
CA LYS A 493 -7.67 -0.34 8.40
C LYS A 493 -8.05 0.05 6.99
N VAL A 494 -8.55 -0.90 6.21
CA VAL A 494 -9.08 -0.63 4.88
C VAL A 494 -10.59 -0.47 4.97
N ALA A 495 -11.14 0.63 4.45
CA ALA A 495 -12.57 0.89 4.46
C ALA A 495 -13.13 1.06 3.05
N ILE A 496 -14.38 0.65 2.86
CA ILE A 496 -15.15 0.99 1.65
C ILE A 496 -15.73 2.38 1.83
N ALA A 497 -15.29 3.35 1.04
CA ALA A 497 -15.74 4.75 1.11
C ALA A 497 -16.49 5.17 -0.15
N VAL A 498 -17.30 6.24 -0.02
CA VAL A 498 -18.01 6.83 -1.16
C VAL A 498 -17.16 7.93 -1.78
N VAL A 499 -16.93 7.86 -3.09
CA VAL A 499 -16.21 8.91 -3.82
C VAL A 499 -17.12 10.11 -4.08
N ASP A 500 -16.79 11.24 -3.46
CA ASP A 500 -17.53 12.51 -3.55
C ASP A 500 -17.83 12.93 -4.99
N PHE A 501 -16.81 12.94 -5.84
CA PHE A 501 -16.94 13.37 -7.23
C PHE A 501 -17.95 12.51 -7.99
N ALA A 502 -17.83 11.19 -7.89
CA ALA A 502 -18.71 10.26 -8.60
C ALA A 502 -20.16 10.37 -8.10
N ALA A 503 -20.35 10.49 -6.78
CA ALA A 503 -21.66 10.64 -6.16
C ALA A 503 -22.36 11.92 -6.63
N LEU A 504 -21.72 13.09 -6.48
CA LEU A 504 -22.25 14.41 -6.83
C LEU A 504 -22.72 14.50 -8.29
N TRP A 505 -21.88 14.08 -9.24
CA TRP A 505 -22.25 14.13 -10.66
C TRP A 505 -23.35 13.12 -11.00
N SER A 506 -23.38 11.96 -10.33
CA SER A 506 -24.46 11.00 -10.53
C SER A 506 -25.81 11.54 -10.05
N GLU A 507 -25.81 12.24 -8.91
CA GLU A 507 -26.99 12.89 -8.35
C GLU A 507 -27.48 14.03 -9.25
N LEU A 508 -26.57 14.85 -9.78
CA LEU A 508 -26.92 15.91 -10.73
C LEU A 508 -27.62 15.34 -11.98
N ILE A 509 -27.09 14.25 -12.54
CA ILE A 509 -27.68 13.60 -13.72
C ILE A 509 -29.06 13.03 -13.39
N LEU A 510 -29.21 12.35 -12.25
CA LEU A 510 -30.50 11.80 -11.82
C LEU A 510 -31.52 12.91 -11.51
N ALA A 511 -31.10 14.01 -10.89
CA ALA A 511 -31.95 15.18 -10.63
C ALA A 511 -32.41 15.84 -11.93
N LEU A 512 -31.53 15.93 -12.94
CA LEU A 512 -31.92 16.43 -14.26
C LEU A 512 -32.91 15.47 -14.96
N ALA A 513 -32.72 14.16 -14.81
CA ALA A 513 -33.66 13.16 -15.33
C ALA A 513 -35.03 13.23 -14.64
N THR A 514 -35.08 13.38 -13.31
CA THR A 514 -36.36 13.53 -12.59
C THR A 514 -37.06 14.82 -12.99
N LEU A 515 -36.35 15.96 -13.02
CA LEU A 515 -36.93 17.25 -13.41
C LEU A 515 -37.50 17.20 -14.85
N THR A 516 -36.78 16.57 -15.77
CA THR A 516 -37.27 16.38 -17.14
C THR A 516 -38.48 15.45 -17.21
N THR A 517 -38.54 14.35 -16.42
CA THR A 517 -39.77 13.53 -16.36
C THR A 517 -40.97 14.29 -15.81
N VAL A 518 -40.81 15.08 -14.74
CA VAL A 518 -41.88 15.90 -14.15
C VAL A 518 -42.37 16.94 -15.16
N TYR A 519 -41.44 17.59 -15.87
CA TYR A 519 -41.75 18.52 -16.94
C TYR A 519 -42.52 17.85 -18.08
N LEU A 520 -42.14 16.63 -18.50
CA LEU A 520 -42.87 15.87 -19.51
C LEU A 520 -44.27 15.51 -19.04
N LEU A 521 -44.45 15.05 -17.79
CA LEU A 521 -45.77 14.75 -17.22
C LEU A 521 -46.69 15.97 -17.26
N TYR A 522 -46.17 17.13 -16.85
CA TYR A 522 -46.91 18.40 -16.92
C TYR A 522 -47.28 18.74 -18.37
N MET A 523 -46.30 18.75 -19.29
CA MET A 523 -46.52 19.15 -20.68
C MET A 523 -47.41 18.20 -21.47
N TYR A 524 -47.26 16.88 -21.31
CA TYR A 524 -48.04 15.90 -22.07
C TYR A 524 -49.52 15.91 -21.69
N SER A 525 -49.85 16.31 -20.45
CA SER A 525 -51.25 16.48 -20.04
C SER A 525 -51.95 17.60 -20.82
N SER A 526 -51.19 18.60 -21.28
CA SER A 526 -51.68 19.79 -21.97
C SER A 526 -51.63 19.72 -23.50
N ARG A 527 -50.96 18.70 -24.08
CA ARG A 527 -50.77 18.58 -25.54
C ARG A 527 -51.86 17.72 -26.18
N GLU A 528 -52.52 18.26 -27.18
CA GLU A 528 -53.51 17.52 -27.99
C GLU A 528 -52.81 16.49 -28.91
N LEU A 529 -53.38 15.30 -29.04
CA LEU A 529 -52.87 14.23 -29.91
C LEU A 529 -54.03 13.52 -30.62
N PHE A 530 -53.99 13.46 -31.95
CA PHE A 530 -55.02 12.79 -32.75
C PHE A 530 -54.82 11.27 -32.92
N LEU A 531 -53.66 10.73 -32.50
CA LEU A 531 -53.32 9.32 -32.66
C LEU A 531 -54.01 8.44 -31.60
N GLN A 532 -54.78 7.45 -32.04
CA GLN A 532 -55.42 6.46 -31.16
C GLN A 532 -54.63 5.15 -31.01
N SER A 533 -53.78 4.79 -32.00
CA SER A 533 -52.95 3.58 -32.00
C SER A 533 -51.50 3.91 -32.34
N ASP A 534 -50.58 2.98 -32.01
CA ASP A 534 -49.15 3.15 -32.27
C ASP A 534 -48.86 3.29 -33.80
N PRO A 535 -48.26 4.40 -34.26
CA PRO A 535 -47.97 4.63 -35.67
C PRO A 535 -46.78 3.80 -36.21
N GLY A 536 -46.19 2.91 -35.40
CA GLY A 536 -44.99 2.15 -35.73
C GLY A 536 -45.11 1.13 -36.87
N SER A 537 -46.33 0.71 -37.25
CA SER A 537 -46.59 -0.23 -38.35
C SER A 537 -46.91 0.48 -39.66
N ILE A 538 -46.57 -0.11 -40.81
CA ILE A 538 -46.90 0.47 -42.12
C ILE A 538 -48.41 0.60 -42.27
N GLY A 539 -49.19 -0.38 -41.78
CA GLY A 539 -50.65 -0.32 -41.80
C GLY A 539 -51.24 0.85 -40.98
N ALA A 540 -50.63 1.19 -39.83
CA ALA A 540 -51.03 2.39 -39.08
C ALA A 540 -50.67 3.70 -39.82
N MET A 541 -49.54 3.71 -40.54
CA MET A 541 -49.20 4.84 -41.41
C MET A 541 -50.17 4.94 -42.59
N CYS A 542 -50.64 3.82 -43.16
CA CYS A 542 -51.65 3.82 -44.22
C CYS A 542 -52.99 4.38 -43.73
N SER A 543 -53.45 4.00 -42.53
CA SER A 543 -54.68 4.57 -41.95
C SER A 543 -54.57 6.06 -41.68
N ILE A 544 -53.39 6.54 -41.24
CA ILE A 544 -53.12 7.97 -41.09
C ILE A 544 -53.21 8.70 -42.44
N VAL A 545 -52.66 8.11 -43.51
CA VAL A 545 -52.69 8.72 -44.84
C VAL A 545 -54.09 8.71 -45.46
N ALA A 546 -54.84 7.62 -45.30
CA ALA A 546 -56.19 7.48 -45.86
C ALA A 546 -57.20 8.45 -45.24
N ASP A 547 -57.15 8.60 -43.91
CA ASP A 547 -58.21 9.28 -43.16
C ASP A 547 -57.87 10.75 -42.84
N ILE A 548 -56.59 11.08 -42.59
CA ILE A 548 -56.20 12.44 -42.14
C ILE A 548 -55.82 13.36 -43.28
N PHE A 549 -55.08 12.88 -44.29
CA PHE A 549 -54.64 13.74 -45.39
C PHE A 549 -55.75 13.92 -46.43
N HIS A 550 -55.86 15.13 -46.99
CA HIS A 550 -56.82 15.38 -48.07
C HIS A 550 -56.40 14.65 -49.38
N PRO A 551 -57.33 14.06 -50.15
CA PRO A 551 -57.00 13.36 -51.40
C PRO A 551 -56.33 14.24 -52.47
N SER A 552 -56.56 15.56 -52.42
CA SER A 552 -55.94 16.55 -53.31
C SER A 552 -54.64 17.15 -52.78
N ASN A 553 -54.02 16.55 -51.77
CA ASN A 553 -52.76 17.02 -51.23
C ASN A 553 -51.65 16.88 -52.29
N ILE A 554 -50.74 17.85 -52.40
CA ILE A 554 -49.61 17.81 -53.34
C ILE A 554 -48.69 16.59 -53.16
N LEU A 555 -48.58 16.05 -51.94
CA LEU A 555 -47.85 14.80 -51.68
C LEU A 555 -48.55 13.55 -52.26
N ALA A 556 -49.82 13.70 -52.61
CA ALA A 556 -50.69 12.74 -53.27
C ALA A 556 -51.08 13.21 -54.69
N GLU A 557 -50.41 14.22 -55.26
CA GLU A 557 -50.72 14.70 -56.60
C GLU A 557 -49.90 13.93 -57.66
N PRO A 558 -50.53 13.31 -58.67
CA PRO A 558 -49.86 12.39 -59.58
C PRO A 558 -48.89 13.10 -60.54
N LEU A 559 -49.04 14.40 -60.76
CA LEU A 559 -48.23 15.17 -61.70
C LEU A 559 -46.77 15.37 -61.23
N ALA A 560 -46.51 15.29 -59.93
CA ALA A 560 -45.19 15.50 -59.36
C ALA A 560 -44.47 14.15 -59.14
N GLU A 561 -43.29 13.94 -59.74
CA GLU A 561 -42.47 12.71 -59.60
C GLU A 561 -41.84 12.54 -58.19
N LEU A 562 -42.55 12.94 -57.13
CA LEU A 562 -42.12 13.00 -55.73
C LEU A 562 -41.69 11.64 -55.15
N HIS A 563 -42.10 10.53 -55.79
CA HIS A 563 -41.72 9.17 -55.40
C HIS A 563 -40.22 8.85 -55.64
N GLN A 564 -39.52 9.65 -56.47
CA GLN A 564 -38.10 9.45 -56.81
C GLN A 564 -37.13 10.39 -56.07
N PHE A 565 -37.64 11.48 -55.46
CA PHE A 565 -36.79 12.46 -54.80
C PHE A 565 -36.27 11.99 -53.43
N SER A 566 -35.05 12.41 -53.10
CA SER A 566 -34.46 12.24 -51.77
C SER A 566 -35.24 13.02 -50.70
N THR A 567 -35.12 12.57 -49.44
CA THR A 567 -35.73 13.27 -48.30
C THR A 567 -35.20 14.70 -48.15
N ARG A 568 -33.91 14.93 -48.50
CA ARG A 568 -33.31 16.29 -48.50
C ARG A 568 -33.93 17.20 -49.55
N GLN A 569 -34.21 16.69 -50.75
CA GLN A 569 -34.86 17.45 -51.81
C GLN A 569 -36.31 17.77 -51.44
N LEU A 570 -37.06 16.79 -50.94
CA LEU A 570 -38.42 17.00 -50.46
C LEU A 570 -38.47 18.06 -49.36
N ARG A 571 -37.57 18.01 -48.37
CA ARG A 571 -37.48 19.06 -47.34
C ARG A 571 -37.20 20.44 -47.93
N ARG A 572 -36.38 20.54 -49.00
CA ARG A 572 -36.08 21.81 -49.66
C ARG A 572 -37.29 22.36 -50.42
N ILE A 573 -38.07 21.49 -51.07
CA ILE A 573 -39.31 21.83 -51.78
C ILE A 573 -40.36 22.35 -50.79
N PHE A 574 -40.55 21.63 -49.68
CA PHE A 574 -41.53 21.98 -48.64
C PHE A 574 -41.01 22.95 -47.57
N LYS A 575 -39.91 23.66 -47.82
CA LYS A 575 -39.28 24.55 -46.83
C LYS A 575 -40.20 25.71 -46.44
N ASN A 576 -40.93 26.26 -47.41
CA ASN A 576 -41.85 27.41 -47.23
C ASN A 576 -43.32 26.97 -47.27
N ALA A 577 -43.61 25.71 -46.94
CA ALA A 577 -44.97 25.16 -46.89
C ALA A 577 -45.39 24.91 -45.44
N ARG A 578 -46.69 25.02 -45.18
CA ARG A 578 -47.33 24.75 -43.88
C ARG A 578 -48.46 23.73 -44.04
N CYS A 579 -48.62 22.91 -43.00
CA CYS A 579 -49.72 21.99 -42.80
C CYS A 579 -50.77 22.67 -41.93
N TYR A 580 -52.02 22.71 -42.36
CA TYR A 580 -53.13 23.21 -41.55
C TYR A 580 -54.35 22.28 -41.65
N TRP A 581 -55.20 22.36 -40.63
CA TRP A 581 -56.45 21.62 -40.58
C TRP A 581 -57.52 22.36 -41.39
N ARG A 582 -58.05 21.71 -42.43
CA ARG A 582 -59.20 22.19 -43.19
C ARG A 582 -60.43 21.35 -42.84
N PRO A 583 -61.58 21.96 -42.51
CA PRO A 583 -62.82 21.22 -42.30
C PRO A 583 -63.28 20.62 -43.64
N GLY A 584 -63.53 19.31 -43.66
CA GLY A 584 -64.07 18.57 -44.81
C GLY A 584 -65.34 17.80 -44.45
N PRO A 585 -66.05 17.23 -45.45
CA PRO A 585 -67.32 16.52 -45.24
C PRO A 585 -67.21 15.23 -44.42
N SER A 586 -65.98 14.72 -44.23
CA SER A 586 -65.65 13.53 -43.43
C SER A 586 -64.85 13.86 -42.16
N GLY A 587 -64.84 15.13 -41.72
CA GLY A 587 -64.07 15.62 -40.57
C GLY A 587 -62.93 16.56 -40.96
N ASN A 588 -62.17 17.03 -39.97
CA ASN A 588 -61.01 17.89 -40.19
C ASN A 588 -59.89 17.08 -40.84
N ARG A 589 -59.46 17.48 -42.04
CA ARG A 589 -58.35 16.86 -42.78
C ARG A 589 -57.17 17.82 -42.87
N LEU A 590 -55.96 17.27 -42.91
CA LEU A 590 -54.73 18.03 -43.02
C LEU A 590 -54.39 18.29 -44.49
N ASP A 591 -54.15 19.56 -44.84
CA ASP A 591 -53.71 19.99 -46.17
C ASP A 591 -52.33 20.66 -46.11
N VAL A 592 -51.57 20.61 -47.21
CA VAL A 592 -50.21 21.17 -47.32
C VAL A 592 -50.20 22.28 -48.36
N VAL A 593 -49.97 23.53 -47.93
CA VAL A 593 -50.00 24.71 -48.81
C VAL A 593 -48.79 25.60 -48.55
N ALA A 594 -48.39 26.41 -49.54
CA ALA A 594 -47.35 27.42 -49.35
C ALA A 594 -47.77 28.48 -48.31
N GLU A 595 -46.80 29.20 -47.72
CA GLU A 595 -47.09 30.29 -46.76
C GLU A 595 -47.97 31.41 -47.36
N ASP A 596 -47.96 31.58 -48.69
CA ASP A 596 -48.78 32.57 -49.41
C ASP A 596 -50.20 32.07 -49.74
N GLY A 597 -50.58 30.86 -49.31
CA GLY A 597 -51.88 30.24 -49.61
C GLY A 597 -52.00 29.65 -51.02
N SER A 598 -50.97 29.79 -51.85
CA SER A 598 -50.87 29.20 -53.19
C SER A 598 -50.42 27.72 -53.17
N PRO A 599 -50.77 26.92 -54.19
CA PRO A 599 -50.22 25.58 -54.33
C PRO A 599 -48.69 25.64 -54.47
N VAL A 600 -47.98 24.70 -53.84
CA VAL A 600 -46.52 24.66 -53.81
C VAL A 600 -45.98 24.46 -55.24
N GLN A 601 -45.24 25.44 -55.78
CA GLN A 601 -44.67 25.34 -57.12
C GLN A 601 -43.41 24.45 -57.13
N LEU A 602 -43.37 23.48 -58.05
CA LEU A 602 -42.23 22.58 -58.25
C LEU A 602 -41.19 23.28 -59.14
N GLY A 603 -39.97 23.50 -58.64
CA GLY A 603 -38.91 24.11 -59.44
C GLY A 603 -38.51 23.23 -60.62
N GLU A 604 -38.55 23.79 -61.84
CA GLU A 604 -38.07 23.12 -63.05
C GLU A 604 -36.55 22.90 -62.93
N ASN A 605 -36.10 21.64 -63.14
CA ASN A 605 -34.69 21.17 -63.12
C ASN A 605 -34.10 20.67 -61.78
N LEU A 606 -34.80 19.79 -61.05
CA LEU A 606 -34.21 19.02 -59.95
C LEU A 606 -33.75 17.62 -60.40
N LYS A 607 -32.43 17.39 -60.51
CA LYS A 607 -31.87 16.05 -60.77
C LYS A 607 -32.22 15.08 -59.63
N THR A 608 -32.69 13.88 -59.96
CA THR A 608 -32.99 12.83 -58.98
C THR A 608 -31.71 12.39 -58.26
N ARG A 609 -31.73 12.39 -56.92
CA ARG A 609 -30.62 11.88 -56.09
C ARG A 609 -31.18 10.90 -55.07
N VAL A 610 -30.49 9.77 -54.88
CA VAL A 610 -30.84 8.76 -53.87
C VAL A 610 -30.36 9.24 -52.49
N ASP A 611 -31.14 8.97 -51.44
CA ASP A 611 -30.69 9.27 -50.08
C ASP A 611 -29.43 8.45 -49.72
N PRO A 612 -28.47 9.04 -48.97
CA PRO A 612 -27.34 8.28 -48.48
C PRO A 612 -27.84 7.16 -47.56
N MET A 613 -27.28 5.95 -47.76
CA MET A 613 -27.51 4.83 -46.85
C MET A 613 -27.04 5.17 -45.43
N PRO A 614 -27.54 4.48 -44.39
CA PRO A 614 -27.09 4.65 -43.02
C PRO A 614 -25.58 4.48 -42.93
N HIS A 615 -24.95 5.21 -42.02
CA HIS A 615 -23.49 5.20 -41.84
C HIS A 615 -22.88 3.78 -41.83
N PHE A 616 -23.44 2.83 -41.08
CA PHE A 616 -22.95 1.44 -41.02
C PHE A 616 -23.05 0.63 -42.33
N LEU A 617 -23.75 1.09 -43.37
CA LEU A 617 -23.80 0.47 -44.70
C LEU A 617 -22.94 1.20 -45.75
N VAL A 618 -22.33 2.33 -45.37
CA VAL A 618 -21.48 3.15 -46.23
C VAL A 618 -20.02 2.82 -45.95
N ILE A 619 -19.29 2.35 -46.97
CA ILE A 619 -17.94 1.78 -46.86
C ILE A 619 -16.99 2.59 -45.96
N PRO A 620 -16.76 3.91 -46.16
CA PRO A 620 -15.81 4.65 -45.34
C PRO A 620 -16.19 4.70 -43.86
N PHE A 621 -17.48 4.86 -43.54
CA PHE A 621 -17.94 4.91 -42.16
C PHE A 621 -17.90 3.53 -41.50
N PHE A 622 -18.29 2.48 -42.23
CA PHE A 622 -18.16 1.09 -41.78
C PHE A 622 -16.70 0.72 -41.49
N LEU A 623 -15.75 1.13 -42.35
CA LEU A 623 -14.33 0.90 -42.11
C LEU A 623 -13.85 1.59 -40.83
N VAL A 624 -14.27 2.83 -40.58
CA VAL A 624 -13.93 3.54 -39.34
C VAL A 624 -14.49 2.82 -38.11
N GLU A 625 -15.76 2.41 -38.14
CA GLU A 625 -16.38 1.68 -37.02
C GLU A 625 -15.72 0.32 -36.76
N PHE A 626 -15.42 -0.41 -37.84
CA PHE A 626 -14.73 -1.70 -37.75
C PHE A 626 -13.31 -1.56 -37.23
N LEU A 627 -12.54 -0.58 -37.73
CA LEU A 627 -11.19 -0.29 -37.25
C LEU A 627 -11.19 0.17 -35.78
N ALA A 628 -12.20 0.93 -35.36
CA ALA A 628 -12.35 1.33 -33.96
C ALA A 628 -12.58 0.12 -33.05
N LEU A 629 -13.50 -0.80 -33.40
CA LEU A 629 -13.72 -2.03 -32.63
C LEU A 629 -12.49 -2.94 -32.64
N ALA A 630 -11.82 -3.09 -33.79
CA ALA A 630 -10.57 -3.85 -33.89
C ALA A 630 -9.45 -3.23 -33.03
N GLY A 631 -9.34 -1.90 -32.99
CA GLY A 631 -8.41 -1.18 -32.13
C GLY A 631 -8.64 -1.45 -30.65
N VAL A 632 -9.92 -1.49 -30.21
CA VAL A 632 -10.27 -1.86 -28.82
C VAL A 632 -9.88 -3.31 -28.52
N ILE A 633 -10.11 -4.25 -29.44
CA ILE A 633 -9.69 -5.65 -29.28
C ILE A 633 -8.16 -5.74 -29.15
N ILE A 634 -7.41 -5.07 -30.04
CA ILE A 634 -5.94 -5.06 -29.99
C ILE A 634 -5.45 -4.50 -28.65
N LEU A 635 -6.06 -3.41 -28.17
CA LEU A 635 -5.72 -2.83 -26.87
C LEU A 635 -5.94 -3.83 -25.72
N ILE A 636 -7.10 -4.48 -25.66
CA ILE A 636 -7.42 -5.47 -24.62
C ILE A 636 -6.44 -6.65 -24.68
N VAL A 637 -6.14 -7.16 -25.88
CA VAL A 637 -5.18 -8.25 -26.07
C VAL A 637 -3.77 -7.84 -25.66
N LEU A 638 -3.34 -6.62 -25.96
CA LEU A 638 -2.04 -6.09 -25.52
C LEU A 638 -1.95 -5.99 -23.99
N VAL A 639 -3.02 -5.54 -23.32
CA VAL A 639 -3.09 -5.49 -21.86
C VAL A 639 -2.96 -6.91 -21.28
N VAL A 640 -3.75 -7.86 -21.77
CA VAL A 640 -3.68 -9.28 -21.33
C VAL A 640 -2.29 -9.88 -21.57
N ALA A 641 -1.71 -9.65 -22.75
CA ALA A 641 -0.37 -10.15 -23.07
C ALA A 641 0.73 -9.50 -22.22
N SER A 642 0.58 -8.22 -21.87
CA SER A 642 1.52 -7.50 -21.00
C SER A 642 1.49 -8.02 -19.56
N LEU A 643 0.31 -8.37 -19.07
CA LEU A 643 0.13 -9.00 -17.75
C LEU A 643 0.78 -10.37 -17.68
N LEU A 644 0.61 -11.21 -18.72
CA LEU A 644 1.14 -12.57 -18.74
C LEU A 644 2.67 -12.65 -18.90
N ARG A 645 3.32 -11.65 -19.52
CA ARG A 645 4.76 -11.72 -19.82
C ARG A 645 5.65 -11.14 -18.74
N ASN A 646 5.47 -9.87 -18.36
CA ASN A 646 6.50 -9.14 -17.59
C ASN A 646 5.94 -8.28 -16.46
N GLY A 647 4.63 -8.30 -16.21
CA GLY A 647 4.02 -7.42 -15.23
C GLY A 647 4.23 -5.92 -15.49
N ARG A 648 4.80 -5.49 -16.64
CA ARG A 648 5.20 -4.10 -16.98
C ARG A 648 4.07 -3.06 -16.86
N PHE A 649 2.82 -3.52 -16.89
CA PHE A 649 1.63 -2.71 -16.62
C PHE A 649 1.54 -2.27 -15.15
N SER A 650 2.17 -3.01 -14.22
CA SER A 650 2.21 -2.76 -12.77
C SER A 650 2.67 -1.35 -12.45
N HIS A 651 3.82 -0.98 -13.01
CA HIS A 651 4.52 0.26 -12.72
C HIS A 651 3.79 1.48 -13.33
N MET A 652 2.93 1.29 -14.34
CA MET A 652 2.10 2.36 -14.90
C MET A 652 0.83 2.61 -14.08
N THR A 653 0.33 1.58 -13.40
CA THR A 653 -0.87 1.65 -12.54
C THR A 653 -0.58 2.05 -11.10
N GLN A 654 0.71 2.13 -10.75
CA GLN A 654 1.23 2.52 -9.45
C GLN A 654 1.49 4.02 -9.47
N SER A 655 0.49 4.80 -9.08
CA SER A 655 0.58 6.25 -9.03
C SER A 655 -0.25 6.79 -7.88
N ASP A 656 0.36 7.68 -7.11
CA ASP A 656 -0.31 8.49 -6.07
C ASP A 656 -1.36 9.45 -6.67
N SER A 657 -1.42 9.58 -8.00
CA SER A 657 -2.35 10.47 -8.68
C SER A 657 -3.75 9.86 -8.78
N SER A 658 -4.65 10.38 -7.96
CA SER A 658 -6.10 10.08 -7.99
C SER A 658 -6.73 10.27 -9.39
N ALA A 659 -6.21 11.18 -10.21
CA ALA A 659 -6.72 11.45 -11.55
C ALA A 659 -6.55 10.26 -12.51
N PHE A 660 -5.41 9.56 -12.45
CA PHE A 660 -5.15 8.41 -13.33
C PHE A 660 -6.02 7.21 -12.94
N GLN A 661 -6.25 7.01 -11.64
CA GLN A 661 -7.15 5.99 -11.11
C GLN A 661 -8.60 6.21 -11.58
N VAL A 662 -9.09 7.46 -11.56
CA VAL A 662 -10.43 7.81 -12.05
C VAL A 662 -10.55 7.56 -13.56
N ILE A 663 -9.54 7.97 -14.35
CA ILE A 663 -9.54 7.75 -15.81
C ILE A 663 -9.59 6.26 -16.13
N LEU A 664 -8.76 5.45 -15.47
CA LEU A 664 -8.66 4.01 -15.72
C LEU A 664 -9.96 3.27 -15.36
N SER A 665 -10.70 3.78 -14.37
CA SER A 665 -12.01 3.24 -13.95
C SER A 665 -13.17 3.71 -14.85
N CYS A 666 -13.16 4.97 -15.31
CA CYS A 666 -14.26 5.53 -16.09
C CYS A 666 -14.19 5.19 -17.58
N LEU A 667 -12.98 5.20 -18.16
CA LEU A 667 -12.78 5.09 -19.61
C LEU A 667 -13.36 3.79 -20.21
N PRO A 668 -13.16 2.59 -19.62
CA PRO A 668 -13.72 1.35 -20.17
C PRO A 668 -15.25 1.38 -20.22
N SER A 669 -15.91 1.89 -19.17
CA SER A 669 -17.36 2.04 -19.10
C SER A 669 -17.92 2.97 -20.17
N VAL A 670 -17.23 4.09 -20.46
CA VAL A 670 -17.61 5.03 -21.53
C VAL A 670 -17.47 4.38 -22.90
N VAL A 671 -16.37 3.64 -23.13
CA VAL A 671 -16.14 2.92 -24.39
C VAL A 671 -17.21 1.84 -24.60
N ALA A 672 -17.49 1.02 -23.58
CA ALA A 672 -18.55 0.01 -23.60
C ALA A 672 -19.92 0.62 -23.90
N SER A 673 -20.25 1.74 -23.25
CA SER A 673 -21.51 2.47 -23.48
C SER A 673 -21.62 3.01 -24.91
N SER A 674 -20.49 3.44 -25.48
CA SER A 674 -20.39 3.91 -26.87
C SER A 674 -20.66 2.78 -27.87
N VAL A 675 -20.04 1.60 -27.66
CA VAL A 675 -20.30 0.40 -28.46
C VAL A 675 -21.79 0.00 -28.37
N GLY A 676 -22.34 -0.03 -27.16
CA GLY A 676 -23.77 -0.30 -26.96
C GLY A 676 -24.71 0.69 -27.65
N ALA A 677 -24.34 1.97 -27.72
CA ALA A 677 -25.09 3.00 -28.46
C ALA A 677 -25.05 2.76 -29.97
N LEU A 678 -23.90 2.38 -30.53
CA LEU A 678 -23.75 2.00 -31.94
C LEU A 678 -24.60 0.77 -32.28
N CYS A 679 -24.51 -0.30 -31.50
CA CYS A 679 -25.33 -1.51 -31.69
C CYS A 679 -26.83 -1.20 -31.63
N THR A 680 -27.27 -0.33 -30.72
CA THR A 680 -28.68 0.10 -30.64
C THR A 680 -29.10 0.92 -31.86
N SER A 681 -28.21 1.75 -32.41
CA SER A 681 -28.46 2.49 -33.65
C SER A 681 -28.63 1.56 -34.85
N ILE A 682 -27.77 0.54 -34.98
CA ILE A 682 -27.88 -0.51 -36.01
C ILE A 682 -29.21 -1.25 -35.85
N HIS A 683 -29.53 -1.67 -34.63
CA HIS A 683 -30.77 -2.36 -34.30
C HIS A 683 -32.02 -1.57 -34.73
N ARG A 684 -32.08 -0.27 -34.41
CA ARG A 684 -33.19 0.63 -34.78
C ARG A 684 -33.32 0.83 -36.30
N ASN A 685 -32.21 1.00 -37.01
CA ASN A 685 -32.26 1.14 -38.47
C ASN A 685 -32.70 -0.16 -39.15
N LEU A 686 -32.26 -1.32 -38.66
CA LEU A 686 -32.67 -2.63 -39.19
C LEU A 686 -34.13 -2.95 -38.88
N SER A 687 -34.62 -2.65 -37.67
CA SER A 687 -36.00 -2.96 -37.27
C SER A 687 -37.04 -2.24 -38.15
N VAL A 688 -36.72 -1.03 -38.61
CA VAL A 688 -37.57 -0.28 -39.54
C VAL A 688 -37.42 -0.73 -40.98
N LEU A 689 -36.23 -1.16 -41.39
CA LEU A 689 -36.01 -1.62 -42.76
C LEU A 689 -36.63 -3.01 -43.03
N GLU A 690 -36.80 -3.83 -42.00
CA GLU A 690 -37.21 -5.23 -42.16
C GLU A 690 -38.54 -5.44 -42.90
N PRO A 691 -39.66 -4.77 -42.54
CA PRO A 691 -40.92 -4.89 -43.27
C PRO A 691 -40.80 -4.50 -44.75
N TRP A 692 -39.94 -3.51 -45.05
CA TRP A 692 -39.75 -3.00 -46.41
C TRP A 692 -38.90 -3.94 -47.27
N VAL A 693 -37.94 -4.65 -46.68
CA VAL A 693 -37.18 -5.69 -47.40
C VAL A 693 -38.09 -6.87 -47.75
N HIS A 694 -39.02 -7.24 -46.86
CA HIS A 694 -40.04 -8.23 -47.19
C HIS A 694 -40.95 -7.77 -48.34
N LEU A 695 -41.38 -6.50 -48.36
CA LEU A 695 -42.16 -5.94 -49.47
C LEU A 695 -41.36 -5.88 -50.79
N GLN A 696 -40.06 -5.58 -50.76
CA GLN A 696 -39.22 -5.57 -51.98
C GLN A 696 -39.00 -6.95 -52.58
N ARG A 697 -38.99 -8.01 -51.75
CA ARG A 697 -38.92 -9.40 -52.25
C ARG A 697 -40.18 -9.82 -53.01
N GLY A 698 -41.30 -9.09 -52.85
CA GLY A 698 -42.59 -9.44 -53.43
C GLY A 698 -43.34 -10.51 -52.63
N ASN A 699 -44.63 -10.66 -52.94
CA ASN A 699 -45.58 -11.64 -52.41
C ASN A 699 -45.66 -11.69 -50.86
N ALA A 700 -45.49 -10.54 -50.20
CA ALA A 700 -45.46 -10.45 -48.75
C ALA A 700 -46.88 -10.49 -48.15
N SER A 701 -47.10 -11.29 -47.11
CA SER A 701 -48.35 -11.30 -46.34
C SER A 701 -48.45 -10.06 -45.43
N ALA A 702 -49.67 -9.59 -45.16
CA ALA A 702 -49.90 -8.46 -44.24
C ALA A 702 -49.32 -8.67 -42.83
N ARG A 703 -49.21 -9.92 -42.35
CA ARG A 703 -48.58 -10.28 -41.07
C ARG A 703 -47.07 -10.00 -41.05
N THR A 704 -46.40 -10.31 -42.15
CA THR A 704 -44.95 -10.22 -42.30
C THR A 704 -44.47 -8.86 -42.81
N SER A 705 -45.37 -8.02 -43.31
CA SER A 705 -45.06 -6.67 -43.81
C SER A 705 -45.86 -5.58 -43.09
N LEU A 706 -47.13 -5.39 -43.44
CA LEU A 706 -47.91 -4.19 -43.10
C LEU A 706 -48.19 -4.03 -41.61
N SER A 707 -48.51 -5.12 -40.92
CA SER A 707 -48.81 -5.12 -39.48
C SER A 707 -47.60 -5.39 -38.58
N LEU A 708 -46.41 -5.55 -39.18
CA LEU A 708 -45.19 -5.85 -38.43
C LEU A 708 -44.72 -4.61 -37.67
N ASN A 709 -44.78 -4.67 -36.34
CA ASN A 709 -44.32 -3.60 -35.46
C ASN A 709 -43.08 -4.03 -34.67
N TYR A 710 -41.90 -3.73 -35.22
CA TYR A 710 -40.61 -3.84 -34.54
C TYR A 710 -39.98 -2.47 -34.28
N SER A 711 -40.46 -1.43 -34.96
CA SER A 711 -39.90 -0.09 -34.83
C SER A 711 -40.11 0.48 -33.43
N SER A 712 -41.18 0.08 -32.74
CA SER A 712 -41.64 0.63 -31.46
C SER A 712 -41.19 -0.07 -30.19
N GLN A 713 -40.46 -1.19 -30.31
CA GLN A 713 -40.22 -2.11 -29.18
C GLN A 713 -38.77 -2.03 -28.70
N SER A 714 -38.53 -2.33 -27.43
CA SER A 714 -37.18 -2.41 -26.88
C SER A 714 -36.42 -3.63 -27.43
N PRO A 715 -35.08 -3.61 -27.48
CA PRO A 715 -34.29 -4.74 -27.99
C PRO A 715 -34.60 -6.06 -27.28
N LEU A 716 -34.84 -6.03 -25.96
CA LEU A 716 -35.24 -7.20 -25.16
C LEU A 716 -36.58 -7.77 -25.62
N ALA A 717 -37.58 -6.92 -25.87
CA ALA A 717 -38.89 -7.38 -26.35
C ALA A 717 -38.81 -7.96 -27.77
N ILE A 718 -37.98 -7.36 -28.64
CA ILE A 718 -37.75 -7.82 -30.02
C ILE A 718 -37.02 -9.18 -30.03
N PHE A 719 -36.06 -9.39 -29.13
CA PHE A 719 -35.35 -10.66 -29.00
C PHE A 719 -36.33 -11.84 -28.82
N PHE A 720 -37.18 -11.81 -27.79
CA PHE A 720 -38.16 -12.88 -27.56
C PHE A 720 -39.13 -13.07 -28.73
N LYS A 721 -39.54 -11.98 -29.39
CA LYS A 721 -40.48 -12.01 -30.53
C LYS A 721 -39.84 -12.59 -31.79
N THR A 722 -38.56 -12.29 -32.05
CA THR A 722 -37.82 -12.73 -33.25
C THR A 722 -37.31 -14.15 -33.14
N VAL A 723 -36.93 -14.61 -31.93
CA VAL A 723 -36.66 -16.03 -31.64
C VAL A 723 -37.87 -16.89 -32.02
N ARG A 724 -39.08 -16.47 -31.60
CA ARG A 724 -40.32 -17.18 -31.95
C ARG A 724 -40.64 -17.13 -33.44
N ASN A 725 -40.38 -16.00 -34.10
CA ASN A 725 -40.70 -15.80 -35.53
C ASN A 725 -39.58 -16.26 -36.50
N ARG A 726 -38.52 -16.92 -36.00
CA ARG A 726 -37.36 -17.41 -36.78
C ARG A 726 -36.66 -16.36 -37.65
N GLN A 727 -36.55 -15.12 -37.15
CA GLN A 727 -35.81 -14.05 -37.84
C GLN A 727 -34.38 -13.92 -37.30
N HIS A 728 -33.46 -14.71 -37.87
CA HIS A 728 -32.10 -14.89 -37.33
C HIS A 728 -31.27 -13.60 -37.22
N LEU A 729 -31.31 -12.72 -38.23
CA LEU A 729 -30.50 -11.49 -38.20
C LEU A 729 -30.92 -10.52 -37.10
N LEU A 730 -32.23 -10.26 -36.98
CA LEU A 730 -32.74 -9.33 -35.97
C LEU A 730 -32.60 -9.90 -34.55
N CYS A 731 -32.72 -11.22 -34.41
CA CYS A 731 -32.39 -11.95 -33.19
C CYS A 731 -30.93 -11.74 -32.78
N LEU A 732 -29.98 -11.95 -33.71
CA LEU A 732 -28.55 -11.80 -33.46
C LEU A 732 -28.18 -10.36 -33.04
N VAL A 733 -28.70 -9.35 -33.74
CA VAL A 733 -28.49 -7.93 -33.38
C VAL A 733 -29.15 -7.57 -32.04
N SER A 734 -30.34 -8.09 -31.75
CA SER A 734 -30.97 -7.88 -30.43
C SER A 734 -30.18 -8.54 -29.30
N THR A 735 -29.57 -9.69 -29.55
CA THR A 735 -28.69 -10.38 -28.60
C THR A 735 -27.44 -9.53 -28.34
N ALA A 736 -26.83 -8.96 -29.38
CA ALA A 736 -25.72 -8.02 -29.25
C ALA A 736 -26.10 -6.81 -28.38
N CYS A 737 -27.29 -6.23 -28.56
CA CYS A 737 -27.74 -5.13 -27.70
C CYS A 737 -27.89 -5.53 -26.23
N VAL A 738 -28.32 -6.76 -25.92
CA VAL A 738 -28.45 -7.26 -24.55
C VAL A 738 -27.07 -7.56 -23.94
N LEU A 739 -26.18 -8.21 -24.69
CA LEU A 739 -24.80 -8.45 -24.26
C LEU A 739 -24.04 -7.14 -24.03
N ASN A 740 -24.31 -6.10 -24.82
CA ASN A 740 -23.73 -4.78 -24.61
C ASN A 740 -24.14 -4.13 -23.27
N MET A 741 -25.30 -4.48 -22.70
CA MET A 741 -25.66 -4.05 -21.34
C MET A 741 -24.74 -4.73 -20.32
N ALA A 742 -24.48 -6.03 -20.49
CA ALA A 742 -23.53 -6.76 -19.66
C ALA A 742 -22.09 -6.26 -19.85
N LEU A 743 -21.70 -5.87 -21.07
CA LEU A 743 -20.40 -5.27 -21.36
C LEU A 743 -20.17 -4.01 -20.52
N THR A 744 -21.18 -3.14 -20.37
CA THR A 744 -21.08 -1.95 -19.52
C THR A 744 -20.87 -2.30 -18.04
N VAL A 745 -21.52 -3.36 -17.53
CA VAL A 745 -21.30 -3.85 -16.15
C VAL A 745 -19.87 -4.32 -15.96
N VAL A 746 -19.41 -5.19 -16.86
CA VAL A 746 -18.12 -5.86 -16.76
C VAL A 746 -16.97 -4.89 -17.01
N ALA A 747 -17.13 -3.94 -17.93
CA ALA A 747 -16.13 -2.92 -18.22
C ALA A 747 -15.88 -1.99 -17.03
N GLY A 748 -16.90 -1.70 -16.22
CA GLY A 748 -16.74 -0.87 -15.02
C GLY A 748 -15.95 -1.53 -13.89
N ALA A 749 -15.90 -2.86 -13.85
CA ALA A 749 -15.12 -3.63 -12.89
C ALA A 749 -13.86 -4.25 -13.52
N LEU A 750 -13.40 -3.70 -14.65
CA LEU A 750 -12.25 -4.24 -15.38
C LEU A 750 -10.94 -4.08 -14.59
N PHE A 751 -10.88 -3.08 -13.72
CA PHE A 751 -9.78 -2.85 -12.79
C PHE A 751 -10.29 -2.85 -11.35
N THR A 752 -9.59 -3.54 -10.46
CA THR A 752 -9.84 -3.59 -9.01
C THR A 752 -8.67 -2.99 -8.26
N GLN A 753 -8.95 -2.28 -7.17
CA GLN A 753 -7.91 -1.68 -6.32
C GLN A 753 -7.34 -2.73 -5.36
N VAL A 754 -6.02 -2.84 -5.29
CA VAL A 754 -5.29 -3.68 -4.33
C VAL A 754 -4.14 -2.88 -3.74
N LEU A 755 -3.89 -3.05 -2.45
CA LEU A 755 -2.75 -2.46 -1.77
C LEU A 755 -1.50 -3.30 -2.09
N THR A 756 -0.47 -2.68 -2.67
CA THR A 756 0.78 -3.37 -3.03
C THR A 756 1.96 -2.56 -2.54
N SER A 757 3.06 -3.22 -2.21
CA SER A 757 4.35 -2.55 -2.02
C SER A 757 4.93 -2.14 -3.38
N SER A 758 5.41 -0.91 -3.48
CA SER A 758 6.20 -0.34 -4.56
C SER A 758 7.65 -0.33 -4.14
N THR A 759 8.53 -0.99 -4.87
CA THR A 759 9.98 -0.91 -4.64
C THR A 759 10.60 -0.02 -5.72
N LEU A 760 11.15 1.13 -5.33
CA LEU A 760 11.82 2.07 -6.23
C LEU A 760 13.29 2.18 -5.85
N GLU A 761 14.19 2.26 -6.84
CA GLU A 761 15.61 2.55 -6.58
C GLU A 761 15.76 3.94 -5.96
N THR A 762 16.63 4.08 -4.96
CA THR A 762 16.90 5.36 -4.29
C THR A 762 18.39 5.67 -4.24
N SER A 763 18.72 6.95 -4.21
CA SER A 763 20.06 7.47 -3.92
C SER A 763 20.17 8.07 -2.50
N ASP A 764 19.11 7.95 -1.68
CA ASP A 764 19.06 8.59 -0.36
C ASP A 764 19.87 7.85 0.71
N LEU A 765 20.32 6.62 0.42
CA LEU A 765 21.12 5.78 1.31
C LEU A 765 22.61 5.94 1.01
N SER A 766 23.41 6.21 2.04
CA SER A 766 24.86 6.28 1.95
C SER A 766 25.57 5.41 2.99
N MET A 767 26.77 4.96 2.65
CA MET A 767 27.68 4.18 3.48
C MET A 767 28.75 5.09 4.06
N ASN A 768 28.93 5.02 5.37
CA ASN A 768 29.94 5.80 6.11
C ASN A 768 31.19 5.00 6.45
N TYR A 769 31.18 3.68 6.26
CA TYR A 769 32.29 2.79 6.59
C TYR A 769 32.76 2.01 5.37
N SER A 770 34.05 1.71 5.36
CA SER A 770 34.66 0.83 4.36
C SER A 770 34.15 -0.61 4.56
N GLN A 771 33.79 -1.28 3.47
CA GLN A 771 33.39 -2.70 3.49
C GLN A 771 34.55 -3.66 3.16
N SER A 772 35.76 -3.14 2.94
CA SER A 772 36.92 -3.93 2.51
C SER A 772 38.07 -3.98 3.52
N VAL A 773 38.00 -3.17 4.58
CA VAL A 773 39.05 -3.06 5.59
C VAL A 773 38.44 -3.35 6.95
N PHE A 774 39.07 -4.27 7.68
CA PHE A 774 38.75 -4.57 9.07
C PHE A 774 40.03 -4.33 9.88
N TRP A 775 39.97 -3.42 10.84
CA TRP A 775 41.12 -3.09 11.68
C TRP A 775 41.34 -4.19 12.71
N GLN A 776 42.58 -4.64 12.82
CA GLN A 776 43.02 -5.49 13.91
C GLN A 776 43.32 -4.58 15.10
N THR A 777 42.72 -4.88 16.25
CA THR A 777 42.97 -4.15 17.49
C THR A 777 43.71 -5.07 18.45
N ASP A 778 44.76 -4.53 19.08
CA ASP A 778 45.55 -5.27 20.07
C ASP A 778 44.81 -5.41 21.42
N PHE A 779 43.62 -4.80 21.52
CA PHE A 779 42.79 -4.76 22.72
C PHE A 779 41.33 -5.03 22.37
N ALA A 780 40.67 -5.90 23.14
CA ALA A 780 39.23 -6.08 23.11
C ALA A 780 38.58 -5.16 24.17
N ALA A 781 37.54 -4.44 23.80
CA ALA A 781 36.79 -3.63 24.76
C ALA A 781 36.06 -4.55 25.74
N GLU A 782 36.01 -4.20 27.02
CA GLU A 782 35.29 -5.00 28.01
C GLU A 782 33.78 -4.91 27.78
N PHE A 783 33.13 -6.07 27.70
CA PHE A 783 31.68 -6.15 27.50
C PHE A 783 30.96 -6.24 28.84
N THR A 784 30.36 -5.14 29.27
CA THR A 784 29.61 -5.05 30.53
C THR A 784 28.09 -5.01 30.31
N GLU A 785 27.64 -4.96 29.05
CA GLU A 785 26.24 -4.78 28.66
C GLU A 785 25.42 -6.08 28.54
N TYR A 786 25.56 -7.01 29.49
CA TYR A 786 24.83 -8.29 29.52
C TYR A 786 23.29 -8.11 29.49
N ASP A 787 22.79 -7.02 30.08
CA ASP A 787 21.37 -6.65 30.10
C ASP A 787 20.76 -6.50 28.69
N LEU A 788 21.55 -6.06 27.71
CA LEU A 788 21.11 -5.89 26.31
C LEU A 788 20.85 -7.24 25.63
N ILE A 789 21.65 -8.25 25.96
CA ILE A 789 21.54 -9.60 25.41
C ILE A 789 20.35 -10.32 26.04
N GLN A 790 20.21 -10.25 27.37
CA GLN A 790 19.07 -10.84 28.06
C GLN A 790 17.74 -10.22 27.62
N SER A 791 17.69 -8.89 27.43
CA SER A 791 16.51 -8.21 26.91
C SER A 791 16.20 -8.62 25.47
N SER A 792 17.20 -8.76 24.60
CA SER A 792 17.03 -9.28 23.23
C SER A 792 16.49 -10.72 23.18
N ILE A 793 16.93 -11.59 24.09
CA ILE A 793 16.45 -12.98 24.18
C ILE A 793 14.98 -13.02 24.62
N SER A 794 14.62 -12.22 25.64
CA SER A 794 13.25 -12.18 26.16
C SER A 794 12.24 -11.46 25.26
N SER A 795 12.67 -10.46 24.47
CA SER A 795 11.83 -9.77 23.50
C SER A 795 11.66 -10.54 22.19
N GLY A 796 12.58 -11.46 21.88
CA GLY A 796 12.67 -12.14 20.58
C GLY A 796 13.16 -11.24 19.44
N SER A 797 13.61 -10.01 19.73
CA SER A 797 14.12 -9.06 18.73
C SER A 797 15.31 -8.24 19.26
N PRO A 798 16.37 -8.03 18.46
CA PRO A 798 17.53 -7.25 18.87
C PRO A 798 17.16 -5.80 19.17
N MET A 799 17.58 -5.30 20.34
CA MET A 799 17.26 -3.94 20.82
C MET A 799 18.15 -2.86 20.19
N LEU A 800 19.29 -3.26 19.63
CA LEU A 800 20.25 -2.36 19.00
C LEU A 800 19.96 -2.22 17.51
N SER A 801 20.06 -0.99 17.01
CA SER A 801 19.99 -0.76 15.56
C SER A 801 21.13 -1.47 14.85
N TRP A 802 20.88 -1.90 13.61
CA TRP A 802 21.82 -2.62 12.76
C TRP A 802 22.26 -3.98 13.33
N THR A 803 21.47 -4.57 14.22
CA THR A 803 21.74 -5.88 14.82
C THR A 803 20.64 -6.85 14.45
N GLY A 804 21.01 -8.06 14.04
CA GLY A 804 20.14 -9.22 13.82
C GLY A 804 20.26 -10.22 14.97
N SER A 805 19.67 -11.40 14.81
CA SER A 805 19.74 -12.46 15.85
C SER A 805 21.06 -13.21 15.87
N ASP A 806 21.69 -13.37 14.70
CA ASP A 806 22.94 -14.12 14.51
C ASP A 806 24.09 -13.24 14.00
N GLN A 807 23.79 -12.02 13.53
CA GLN A 807 24.72 -11.16 12.80
C GLN A 807 24.48 -9.68 13.08
N SER A 808 25.54 -8.90 12.97
CA SER A 808 25.53 -7.44 13.01
C SER A 808 25.78 -6.86 11.63
N PHE A 809 25.24 -5.68 11.32
CA PHE A 809 25.33 -5.07 10.01
C PHE A 809 26.07 -3.74 10.06
N VAL A 810 26.87 -3.47 9.03
CA VAL A 810 27.50 -2.16 8.87
C VAL A 810 26.40 -1.10 8.61
N PRO A 811 26.32 -0.03 9.42
CA PRO A 811 25.21 0.90 9.39
C PRO A 811 25.19 1.76 8.12
N LEU A 812 23.98 2.04 7.62
CA LEU A 812 23.74 2.92 6.48
C LEU A 812 23.12 4.24 6.96
N HIS A 813 23.52 5.35 6.37
CA HIS A 813 22.97 6.66 6.64
C HIS A 813 21.81 6.99 5.70
N VAL A 814 20.71 7.48 6.26
CA VAL A 814 19.51 7.90 5.52
C VAL A 814 19.50 9.42 5.42
N SER A 815 19.63 9.95 4.19
CA SER A 815 19.73 11.40 3.97
C SER A 815 18.42 12.14 4.25
N ASN A 816 17.28 11.54 3.85
CA ASN A 816 15.94 12.06 4.07
C ASN A 816 15.09 10.97 4.75
N PRO A 817 15.02 10.94 6.10
CA PRO A 817 14.24 9.95 6.82
C PRO A 817 12.74 10.19 6.63
N ASP A 818 12.05 9.15 6.16
CA ASP A 818 10.60 9.11 5.94
C ASP A 818 10.03 7.96 6.80
N PRO A 819 9.13 8.24 7.77
CA PRO A 819 8.60 7.21 8.66
C PRO A 819 7.66 6.22 7.96
N ASP A 820 7.11 6.58 6.80
CA ASP A 820 6.11 5.77 6.08
C ASP A 820 6.75 4.79 5.09
N VAL A 821 8.08 4.63 5.16
CA VAL A 821 8.90 3.93 4.17
C VAL A 821 9.84 2.93 4.84
N THR A 822 9.89 1.71 4.30
CA THR A 822 10.95 0.75 4.62
C THR A 822 12.06 0.86 3.59
N TYR A 823 13.29 1.03 4.07
CA TYR A 823 14.49 1.09 3.25
C TYR A 823 15.05 -0.31 3.06
N SER A 824 15.60 -0.60 1.89
CA SER A 824 16.28 -1.86 1.63
C SER A 824 17.57 -1.62 0.87
N ALA A 825 18.66 -2.23 1.30
CA ALA A 825 19.97 -2.09 0.66
C ALA A 825 20.84 -3.31 0.92
N SER A 826 21.96 -3.40 0.21
CA SER A 826 22.99 -4.38 0.50
C SER A 826 24.07 -3.79 1.42
N THR A 827 24.42 -4.52 2.48
CA THR A 827 25.49 -4.14 3.41
C THR A 827 26.27 -5.36 3.91
N LEU A 828 27.47 -5.14 4.43
CA LEU A 828 28.28 -6.19 5.03
C LEU A 828 27.66 -6.61 6.37
N GLY A 829 27.42 -7.91 6.52
CA GLY A 829 27.11 -8.56 7.78
C GLY A 829 28.36 -9.16 8.41
N VAL A 830 28.52 -8.94 9.70
CA VAL A 830 29.60 -9.43 10.55
C VAL A 830 28.98 -10.26 11.65
N GLY A 831 29.27 -11.56 11.67
CA GLY A 831 28.85 -12.49 12.70
C GLY A 831 29.99 -13.40 13.12
N ALA A 832 29.68 -14.34 13.99
CA ALA A 832 30.59 -15.41 14.35
C ALA A 832 29.86 -16.75 14.42
N GLU A 833 30.60 -17.84 14.33
CA GLU A 833 30.10 -19.19 14.48
C GLU A 833 31.02 -19.92 15.46
N LEU A 834 30.44 -20.64 16.42
CA LEU A 834 31.20 -21.40 17.40
C LEU A 834 31.12 -22.88 17.05
N LYS A 835 32.25 -23.49 16.66
CA LYS A 835 32.32 -24.93 16.39
C LYS A 835 32.76 -25.65 17.65
N CYS A 836 31.91 -26.52 18.20
CA CYS A 836 32.23 -27.26 19.42
C CYS A 836 32.29 -28.77 19.18
N GLN A 837 33.17 -29.45 19.93
CA GLN A 837 33.26 -30.91 20.03
C GLN A 837 33.31 -31.32 21.51
N SER A 838 32.63 -32.42 21.86
CA SER A 838 32.64 -32.95 23.23
C SER A 838 33.98 -33.61 23.55
N LEU A 839 34.57 -33.26 24.70
CA LEU A 839 35.75 -33.90 25.25
C LEU A 839 35.36 -35.07 26.16
N SER A 840 36.13 -36.16 26.08
CA SER A 840 36.02 -37.32 26.99
C SER A 840 36.78 -37.08 28.29
N LEU A 841 36.38 -37.69 29.41
CA LEU A 841 37.12 -37.58 30.68
C LEU A 841 38.60 -37.99 30.64
N ASP A 842 39.04 -38.76 29.64
CA ASP A 842 40.45 -39.12 29.45
C ASP A 842 41.35 -37.89 29.24
N SER A 843 40.79 -36.74 28.86
CA SER A 843 41.51 -35.47 28.73
C SER A 843 41.63 -34.66 30.03
N LEU A 844 40.94 -35.06 31.11
CA LEU A 844 41.05 -34.40 32.41
C LEU A 844 42.25 -34.95 33.17
N VAL A 845 43.23 -34.08 33.44
CA VAL A 845 44.45 -34.43 34.17
C VAL A 845 44.46 -33.75 35.53
N TYR A 846 44.74 -34.53 36.58
CA TYR A 846 44.81 -34.04 37.95
C TYR A 846 46.26 -33.87 38.39
N ASP A 847 46.69 -32.64 38.66
CA ASP A 847 48.00 -32.37 39.23
C ASP A 847 47.98 -32.55 40.75
N LYS A 848 48.78 -33.49 41.24
CA LYS A 848 48.89 -33.80 42.67
C LYS A 848 49.72 -32.77 43.45
N ILE A 849 50.45 -31.88 42.77
CA ILE A 849 51.36 -30.91 43.38
C ILE A 849 50.63 -29.59 43.65
N THR A 850 49.90 -29.07 42.65
CA THR A 850 49.13 -27.82 42.74
C THR A 850 47.71 -28.03 43.26
N GLY A 851 47.18 -29.26 43.20
CA GLY A 851 45.82 -29.59 43.61
C GLY A 851 44.74 -29.16 42.60
N LEU A 852 45.14 -28.67 41.43
CA LEU A 852 44.28 -28.20 40.34
C LEU A 852 44.05 -29.32 39.31
N SER A 853 42.86 -29.34 38.73
CA SER A 853 42.51 -30.20 37.59
C SER A 853 42.49 -29.37 36.31
N TYR A 854 43.11 -29.87 35.24
CA TYR A 854 43.13 -29.20 33.94
C TYR A 854 42.65 -30.13 32.82
N TRP A 855 42.01 -29.54 31.82
CA TRP A 855 41.57 -30.22 30.59
C TRP A 855 42.60 -30.06 29.49
N ARG A 856 43.00 -31.16 28.84
CA ARG A 856 43.97 -31.17 27.73
C ARG A 856 43.29 -31.43 26.39
N TYR A 857 43.51 -30.58 25.39
CA TYR A 857 42.92 -30.76 24.07
C TYR A 857 43.81 -30.19 22.95
N GLU A 858 43.54 -30.59 21.71
CA GLU A 858 44.27 -30.16 20.50
C GLU A 858 43.38 -29.25 19.63
N LEU A 859 44.00 -28.32 18.89
CA LEU A 859 43.31 -27.46 17.91
C LEU A 859 42.79 -28.28 16.72
N PHE A 860 41.64 -27.88 16.14
CA PHE A 860 41.02 -28.55 15.00
C PHE A 860 41.87 -28.47 13.73
N ASP A 861 42.50 -27.31 13.46
CA ASP A 861 43.31 -27.09 12.26
C ASP A 861 44.79 -27.45 12.45
N ASN A 862 45.27 -27.58 13.70
CA ASN A 862 46.67 -27.89 14.01
C ASN A 862 46.84 -28.89 15.17
N SER A 863 46.86 -30.18 14.84
CA SER A 863 47.04 -31.30 15.78
C SER A 863 48.41 -31.36 16.48
N SER A 864 49.35 -30.45 16.20
CA SER A 864 50.66 -30.44 16.87
C SER A 864 50.70 -29.54 18.10
N MET A 865 49.66 -28.75 18.35
CA MET A 865 49.58 -27.80 19.47
C MET A 865 48.62 -28.33 20.52
N GLU A 866 49.12 -28.57 21.74
CA GLU A 866 48.31 -28.98 22.90
C GLU A 866 47.98 -27.75 23.76
N CYS A 867 46.69 -27.52 24.01
CA CYS A 867 46.20 -26.48 24.92
C CYS A 867 45.75 -27.12 26.24
N MET A 868 45.93 -26.40 27.35
CA MET A 868 45.50 -26.83 28.68
C MET A 868 44.63 -25.76 29.31
N ALA A 869 43.48 -26.12 29.89
CA ALA A 869 42.60 -25.19 30.60
C ALA A 869 42.38 -25.64 32.04
N SER A 870 42.78 -24.80 33.00
CA SER A 870 42.57 -25.08 34.42
C SER A 870 41.10 -24.96 34.81
N MET A 871 40.69 -25.83 35.74
CA MET A 871 39.39 -25.75 36.37
C MET A 871 39.52 -24.95 37.68
N PRO A 872 38.71 -23.90 37.89
CA PRO A 872 38.79 -23.07 39.10
C PRO A 872 38.40 -23.86 40.36
N PRO A 873 39.02 -23.57 41.52
CA PRO A 873 38.66 -24.19 42.78
C PRO A 873 37.27 -23.73 43.26
N LEU A 874 36.42 -24.66 43.71
CA LEU A 874 35.06 -24.36 44.15
C LEU A 874 35.07 -23.72 45.55
N LYS A 875 34.65 -22.44 45.65
CA LYS A 875 34.68 -21.62 46.88
C LYS A 875 33.62 -21.99 47.94
N SER A 876 32.48 -22.54 47.56
CA SER A 876 31.38 -22.90 48.50
C SER A 876 31.52 -24.35 48.97
N LYS A 877 31.37 -24.63 50.27
CA LYS A 877 31.53 -25.99 50.83
C LYS A 877 30.23 -26.68 51.26
N GLU A 878 29.07 -26.01 51.23
CA GLU A 878 27.86 -26.55 51.89
C GLU A 878 26.54 -26.48 51.09
N GLU A 879 26.48 -25.84 49.91
CA GLU A 879 25.26 -25.80 49.09
C GLU A 879 25.37 -26.69 47.83
N GLY A 880 24.27 -27.39 47.48
CA GLY A 880 24.18 -28.21 46.28
C GLY A 880 23.79 -27.36 45.07
N ILE A 881 24.51 -27.52 43.95
CA ILE A 881 24.28 -26.77 42.71
C ILE A 881 23.52 -27.67 41.73
N LEU A 882 22.35 -27.20 41.27
CA LEU A 882 21.49 -27.93 40.32
C LEU A 882 22.12 -27.98 38.91
N LEU A 883 22.58 -26.83 38.40
CA LEU A 883 23.24 -26.71 37.11
C LEU A 883 24.23 -25.54 37.14
N SER A 884 25.46 -25.77 36.71
CA SER A 884 26.46 -24.72 36.45
C SER A 884 27.13 -24.97 35.12
N ILE A 885 27.27 -23.94 34.31
CA ILE A 885 28.00 -24.00 33.05
C ILE A 885 29.04 -22.90 33.10
N HIS A 886 30.30 -23.25 32.81
CA HIS A 886 31.44 -22.34 32.87
C HIS A 886 32.14 -22.24 31.53
N PHE A 887 32.53 -21.03 31.13
CA PHE A 887 33.40 -20.77 29.99
C PHE A 887 34.82 -20.56 30.52
N LEU A 888 35.73 -21.44 30.15
CA LEU A 888 37.12 -21.47 30.62
C LEU A 888 38.06 -21.13 29.46
N SER A 889 39.02 -20.25 29.71
CA SER A 889 40.16 -20.05 28.81
C SER A 889 41.26 -21.05 29.12
N PRO A 890 42.06 -21.44 28.13
CA PRO A 890 43.31 -22.15 28.38
C PRO A 890 44.33 -21.28 29.13
N ASP A 891 45.18 -21.93 29.92
CA ASP A 891 46.29 -21.33 30.67
C ASP A 891 47.45 -20.96 29.74
N ASP A 892 48.26 -20.00 30.16
CA ASP A 892 49.48 -19.62 29.44
C ASP A 892 50.57 -20.69 29.63
N THR A 893 51.03 -21.29 28.54
CA THR A 893 52.17 -22.22 28.55
C THR A 893 53.31 -21.57 27.77
N GLU A 894 54.55 -21.68 28.27
CA GLU A 894 55.77 -20.91 27.92
C GLU A 894 56.12 -20.71 26.41
N GLU A 895 55.35 -21.19 25.44
CA GLU A 895 55.66 -21.09 24.01
C GLU A 895 54.60 -20.52 23.03
N SER A 896 53.36 -20.10 23.40
CA SER A 896 52.57 -19.14 22.57
C SER A 896 51.14 -18.82 23.09
N ASP A 897 50.75 -17.54 23.01
CA ASP A 897 49.41 -16.95 23.27
C ASP A 897 48.27 -17.43 22.34
N ILE A 898 48.53 -18.40 21.45
CA ILE A 898 47.59 -18.84 20.40
C ILE A 898 46.40 -19.59 20.99
N CYS A 899 46.63 -20.44 22.01
CA CYS A 899 45.56 -21.20 22.65
C CYS A 899 44.52 -20.28 23.31
N GLN A 900 44.98 -19.20 23.96
CA GLN A 900 44.13 -18.25 24.67
C GLN A 900 43.25 -17.42 23.75
N THR A 901 43.73 -17.14 22.54
CA THR A 901 43.02 -16.30 21.56
C THR A 901 42.12 -17.12 20.62
N SER A 902 42.41 -18.42 20.46
CA SER A 902 41.77 -19.25 19.43
C SER A 902 40.78 -20.31 19.95
N THR A 903 40.72 -20.55 21.27
CA THR A 903 39.87 -21.63 21.83
C THR A 903 39.16 -21.22 23.11
N VAL A 904 37.98 -21.79 23.34
CA VAL A 904 37.21 -21.65 24.57
C VAL A 904 36.70 -23.03 24.99
N LEU A 905 36.85 -23.37 26.27
CA LEU A 905 36.36 -24.62 26.82
C LEU A 905 35.07 -24.37 27.63
N VAL A 906 33.99 -25.07 27.31
CA VAL A 906 32.71 -24.94 28.03
C VAL A 906 32.46 -26.18 28.88
N VAL A 907 32.38 -26.03 30.20
CA VAL A 907 32.18 -27.13 31.14
C VAL A 907 30.85 -26.99 31.86
N GLY A 908 29.93 -27.93 31.60
CA GLY A 908 28.64 -28.04 32.27
C GLY A 908 28.66 -29.12 33.34
N ARG A 909 28.23 -28.80 34.56
CA ARG A 909 28.05 -29.75 35.67
C ARG A 909 26.65 -29.61 36.26
N TRP A 910 26.04 -30.73 36.64
CA TRP A 910 24.69 -30.76 37.20
C TRP A 910 24.59 -31.68 38.41
N ASP A 911 23.60 -31.43 39.27
CA ASP A 911 23.30 -32.18 40.49
C ASP A 911 24.53 -32.58 41.31
N TYR A 912 25.40 -31.60 41.58
CA TYR A 912 26.69 -31.86 42.21
C TYR A 912 26.89 -31.03 43.49
N LEU A 913 27.58 -31.65 44.44
CA LEU A 913 28.13 -30.97 45.61
C LEU A 913 29.54 -30.50 45.25
N PRO A 914 30.01 -29.34 45.77
CA PRO A 914 31.35 -28.84 45.49
C PRO A 914 32.50 -29.81 45.80
N SER A 915 32.27 -30.80 46.68
CA SER A 915 33.22 -31.85 47.05
C SER A 915 33.07 -33.18 46.26
N SER A 916 32.12 -33.26 45.33
CA SER A 916 31.82 -34.48 44.57
C SER A 916 32.81 -34.72 43.41
N PRO A 917 33.19 -35.99 43.14
CA PRO A 917 34.11 -36.31 42.05
C PRO A 917 33.50 -35.99 40.67
N ILE A 918 34.36 -35.60 39.73
CA ILE A 918 33.99 -35.32 38.33
C ILE A 918 33.80 -36.67 37.61
N THR A 919 32.62 -36.89 37.02
CA THR A 919 32.22 -38.13 36.34
C THR A 919 31.39 -37.83 35.09
N ASP A 920 31.27 -38.79 34.16
CA ASP A 920 30.48 -38.60 32.93
C ASP A 920 28.98 -38.42 33.23
N ASN A 921 28.54 -38.84 34.42
CA ASN A 921 27.15 -38.73 34.86
C ASN A 921 26.81 -37.36 35.49
N ASN A 922 27.79 -36.47 35.70
CA ASN A 922 27.57 -35.16 36.31
C ASN A 922 28.38 -34.02 35.67
N THR A 923 29.13 -34.29 34.59
CA THR A 923 30.00 -33.31 33.93
C THR A 923 30.12 -33.58 32.44
N ILE A 924 29.99 -32.53 31.62
CA ILE A 924 30.25 -32.51 30.18
C ILE A 924 31.20 -31.35 29.89
N ALA A 925 32.24 -31.59 29.09
CA ALA A 925 33.16 -30.57 28.60
C ALA A 925 33.09 -30.47 27.07
N LEU A 926 33.05 -29.26 26.53
CA LEU A 926 33.04 -28.95 25.11
C LEU A 926 34.26 -28.10 24.75
N HIS A 927 35.10 -28.59 23.85
CA HIS A 927 36.13 -27.78 23.20
C HIS A 927 35.49 -27.00 22.05
N CYS A 928 35.55 -25.67 22.09
CA CYS A 928 34.93 -24.80 21.10
C CYS A 928 35.96 -23.85 20.45
N GLU A 929 35.91 -23.73 19.13
CA GLU A 929 36.71 -22.79 18.34
C GLU A 929 35.78 -21.78 17.64
N PRO A 930 35.96 -20.47 17.89
CA PRO A 930 35.19 -19.43 17.22
C PRO A 930 35.71 -19.16 15.81
N GLN A 931 34.80 -18.91 14.88
CA GLN A 931 35.11 -18.51 13.50
C GLN A 931 34.32 -17.26 13.13
N ALA A 932 34.99 -16.24 12.60
CA ALA A 932 34.30 -15.05 12.09
C ALA A 932 33.51 -15.39 10.82
N ARG A 933 32.33 -14.78 10.66
CA ARG A 933 31.48 -14.93 9.47
C ARG A 933 31.25 -13.56 8.85
N LEU A 934 31.90 -13.32 7.72
CA LEU A 934 31.78 -12.08 6.94
C LEU A 934 31.05 -12.36 5.62
N GLN A 935 29.92 -11.70 5.39
CA GLN A 935 29.14 -11.90 4.17
C GLN A 935 28.27 -10.68 3.86
N THR A 936 28.03 -10.36 2.58
CA THR A 936 27.09 -9.29 2.22
C THR A 936 25.65 -9.79 2.28
N TYR A 937 24.77 -9.01 2.92
CA TYR A 937 23.34 -9.26 3.07
C TYR A 937 22.51 -8.20 2.36
N SER A 938 21.36 -8.60 1.85
CA SER A 938 20.27 -7.69 1.52
C SER A 938 19.42 -7.52 2.78
N ILE A 939 19.33 -6.30 3.28
CA ILE A 939 18.63 -5.96 4.52
C ILE A 939 17.46 -5.03 4.23
N SER A 940 16.36 -5.19 4.97
CA SER A 940 15.25 -4.22 5.05
C SER A 940 15.18 -3.63 6.45
N PHE A 941 15.10 -2.30 6.54
CA PHE A 941 15.21 -1.59 7.80
C PHE A 941 14.39 -0.29 7.83
N ASP A 942 14.08 0.17 9.04
CA ASP A 942 13.35 1.41 9.30
C ASP A 942 14.26 2.66 9.26
N GLN A 943 13.69 3.85 9.45
CA GLN A 943 14.47 5.10 9.50
C GLN A 943 15.55 5.15 10.62
N LYS A 944 15.48 4.29 11.63
CA LYS A 944 16.43 4.22 12.75
C LYS A 944 17.50 3.13 12.57
N GLY A 945 17.39 2.31 11.53
CA GLY A 945 18.26 1.17 11.28
C GLY A 945 17.85 -0.10 12.03
N GLN A 946 16.61 -0.20 12.50
CA GLN A 946 16.05 -1.44 13.03
C GLN A 946 15.82 -2.41 11.87
N ILE A 947 16.40 -3.61 11.96
CA ILE A 947 16.32 -4.61 10.91
C ILE A 947 14.98 -5.34 11.01
N GLU A 948 14.19 -5.30 9.93
CA GLU A 948 12.92 -6.02 9.81
C GLU A 948 13.13 -7.41 9.20
N SER A 949 13.95 -7.49 8.15
CA SER A 949 14.31 -8.76 7.50
C SER A 949 15.68 -8.68 6.83
N TYR A 950 16.37 -9.82 6.71
CA TYR A 950 17.66 -9.90 6.03
C TYR A 950 17.87 -11.25 5.35
N GLY A 951 18.60 -11.24 4.24
CA GLY A 951 18.93 -12.43 3.47
C GLY A 951 20.36 -12.40 2.92
N PRO A 952 21.14 -13.49 3.05
CA PRO A 952 22.49 -13.56 2.53
C PRO A 952 22.50 -13.53 1.00
N ILE A 953 23.38 -12.71 0.41
CA ILE A 953 23.60 -12.72 -1.03
C ILE A 953 24.52 -13.92 -1.35
N PRO A 954 24.17 -14.80 -2.30
CA PRO A 954 25.01 -15.94 -2.64
C PRO A 954 26.37 -15.50 -3.22
N LYS A 955 27.45 -16.19 -2.83
CA LYS A 955 28.84 -15.99 -3.33
C LYS A 955 29.53 -14.69 -2.88
N THR A 956 29.05 -14.04 -1.82
CA THR A 956 29.67 -12.85 -1.21
C THR A 956 30.32 -13.14 0.16
N SER A 957 30.43 -14.40 0.55
CA SER A 957 31.11 -14.80 1.80
C SER A 957 32.62 -14.59 1.67
N ILE A 958 33.21 -13.89 2.62
CA ILE A 958 34.64 -13.66 2.73
C ILE A 958 35.18 -14.70 3.73
N ALA A 959 35.94 -15.66 3.24
CA ALA A 959 36.49 -16.78 4.04
C ALA A 959 38.02 -16.81 4.08
N ASP A 960 38.71 -16.01 3.26
CA ASP A 960 40.18 -15.96 3.17
C ASP A 960 40.64 -14.52 2.93
N GLY A 961 41.85 -14.19 3.39
CA GLY A 961 42.55 -12.93 3.14
C GLY A 961 42.59 -12.01 4.35
N THR A 962 43.32 -10.89 4.22
CA THR A 962 43.68 -10.01 5.35
C THR A 962 42.48 -9.51 6.17
N MET A 963 41.35 -9.27 5.52
CA MET A 963 40.12 -8.85 6.22
C MET A 963 39.53 -9.96 7.10
N TYR A 964 39.55 -11.21 6.60
CA TYR A 964 39.09 -12.37 7.34
C TYR A 964 40.06 -12.73 8.47
N ASP A 965 41.36 -12.68 8.19
CA ASP A 965 42.41 -12.97 9.17
C ASP A 965 42.36 -11.96 10.33
N ASN A 966 42.19 -10.66 10.03
CA ASN A 966 42.04 -9.62 11.06
C ASN A 966 40.76 -9.79 11.89
N ALA A 967 39.64 -10.17 11.26
CA ALA A 967 38.38 -10.41 11.97
C ALA A 967 38.43 -11.67 12.85
N THR A 968 39.21 -12.68 12.45
CA THR A 968 39.37 -13.94 13.18
C THR A 968 40.39 -13.81 14.32
N ASN A 969 41.52 -13.13 14.11
CA ASN A 969 42.50 -12.87 15.18
C ASN A 969 42.00 -11.86 16.22
N GLY A 970 41.00 -11.04 15.87
CA GLY A 970 40.33 -10.11 16.78
C GLY A 970 39.10 -10.67 17.48
N THR A 971 38.84 -11.99 17.43
CA THR A 971 37.67 -12.57 18.09
C THR A 971 37.75 -12.40 19.60
N TYR A 972 36.70 -11.82 20.16
CA TYR A 972 36.51 -11.58 21.58
C TYR A 972 36.59 -12.89 22.39
N ASN A 973 37.49 -12.94 23.37
CA ASN A 973 37.57 -14.06 24.30
C ASN A 973 36.48 -13.92 25.37
N ILE A 974 35.41 -14.72 25.25
CA ILE A 974 34.27 -14.73 26.20
C ILE A 974 34.68 -15.28 27.59
N SER A 975 35.83 -15.97 27.70
CA SER A 975 36.22 -16.67 28.92
C SER A 975 36.55 -15.78 30.12
N SER A 976 36.72 -14.47 29.93
CA SER A 976 37.04 -13.57 31.03
C SER A 976 35.86 -13.38 32.00
N TYR A 977 34.65 -13.84 31.64
CA TYR A 977 33.45 -13.70 32.48
C TYR A 977 32.51 -14.91 32.42
N ASP A 978 31.99 -15.32 33.58
CA ASP A 978 31.15 -16.52 33.72
C ASP A 978 29.64 -16.32 33.40
N TRP A 979 29.22 -15.10 33.08
CA TRP A 979 27.80 -14.75 32.83
C TRP A 979 27.21 -15.44 31.59
N ALA A 980 28.03 -15.69 30.57
CA ALA A 980 27.61 -16.43 29.38
C ALA A 980 27.19 -17.87 29.76
N GLY A 981 27.90 -18.47 30.71
CA GLY A 981 27.58 -19.77 31.29
C GLY A 981 26.20 -19.79 31.94
N PHE A 982 25.87 -18.77 32.72
CA PHE A 982 24.55 -18.61 33.33
C PHE A 982 23.41 -18.48 32.29
N LEU A 983 23.62 -17.70 31.22
CA LEU A 983 22.62 -17.59 30.15
C LEU A 983 22.40 -18.92 29.42
N VAL A 984 23.46 -19.68 29.18
CA VAL A 984 23.37 -21.03 28.60
C VAL A 984 22.55 -21.91 29.53
N ALA A 985 22.83 -21.91 30.83
CA ALA A 985 22.12 -22.73 31.81
C ALA A 985 20.62 -22.41 31.84
N ARG A 986 20.25 -21.13 31.85
CA ARG A 986 18.85 -20.70 31.86
C ARG A 986 18.11 -21.01 30.57
N LEU A 987 18.75 -20.80 29.42
CA LEU A 987 18.15 -21.17 28.13
C LEU A 987 18.02 -22.68 27.97
N TYR A 988 18.94 -23.44 28.56
CA TYR A 988 18.87 -24.89 28.64
C TYR A 988 17.69 -25.34 29.51
N GLU A 989 17.53 -24.79 30.71
CA GLU A 989 16.37 -25.04 31.59
C GLU A 989 15.03 -24.66 30.94
N HIS A 990 15.01 -23.58 30.16
CA HIS A 990 13.80 -23.19 29.44
C HIS A 990 13.48 -24.15 28.28
N ALA A 991 14.51 -24.63 27.58
CA ALA A 991 14.36 -25.59 26.48
C ALA A 991 13.98 -27.00 26.98
N ASP A 992 14.49 -27.41 28.15
CA ASP A 992 14.19 -28.68 28.80
C ASP A 992 14.01 -28.49 30.34
N PRO A 993 12.79 -28.16 30.80
CA PRO A 993 12.51 -27.85 32.21
C PRO A 993 12.53 -29.06 33.15
N SER A 994 12.68 -30.28 32.63
CA SER A 994 12.73 -31.53 33.40
C SER A 994 13.96 -32.37 33.05
N PHE A 995 15.09 -31.73 32.76
CA PHE A 995 16.30 -32.45 32.39
C PHE A 995 16.82 -33.31 33.56
N ASP A 996 17.12 -34.58 33.28
CA ASP A 996 17.76 -35.51 34.25
C ASP A 996 19.29 -35.59 34.03
N ALA A 997 19.76 -35.26 32.83
CA ALA A 997 21.17 -35.19 32.45
C ALA A 997 21.35 -34.20 31.30
N LEU A 998 22.52 -33.54 31.22
CA LEU A 998 22.80 -32.65 30.10
C LEU A 998 23.04 -33.44 28.80
N ASP A 999 22.43 -32.98 27.71
CA ASP A 999 22.70 -33.44 26.35
C ASP A 999 23.77 -32.55 25.70
N SER A 1000 24.87 -33.17 25.26
CA SER A 1000 25.97 -32.46 24.59
C SER A 1000 25.53 -31.75 23.31
N VAL A 1001 24.53 -32.29 22.58
CA VAL A 1001 24.08 -31.71 21.30
C VAL A 1001 23.24 -30.46 21.55
N LEU A 1002 22.29 -30.54 22.50
CA LEU A 1002 21.49 -29.39 22.91
C LEU A 1002 22.36 -28.29 23.52
N LEU A 1003 23.30 -28.66 24.41
CA LEU A 1003 24.27 -27.73 25.00
C LEU A 1003 25.09 -27.02 23.91
N THR A 1004 25.64 -27.77 22.95
CA THR A 1004 26.41 -27.19 21.81
C THR A 1004 25.57 -26.16 21.03
N LYS A 1005 24.30 -26.46 20.74
CA LYS A 1005 23.42 -25.57 19.99
C LYS A 1005 23.11 -24.28 20.76
N ILE A 1006 22.82 -24.38 22.05
CA ILE A 1006 22.50 -23.22 22.91
C ILE A 1006 23.74 -22.35 23.10
N THR A 1007 24.88 -22.95 23.42
CA THR A 1007 26.18 -22.27 23.52
C THR A 1007 26.53 -21.53 22.22
N GLY A 1008 26.36 -22.16 21.06
CA GLY A 1008 26.61 -21.51 19.77
C GLY A 1008 25.68 -20.33 19.47
N THR A 1009 24.40 -20.43 19.85
CA THR A 1009 23.40 -19.36 19.67
C THR A 1009 23.71 -18.15 20.55
N ILE A 1010 24.07 -18.39 21.82
CA ILE A 1010 24.46 -17.32 22.74
C ILE A 1010 25.75 -16.67 22.25
N TYR A 1011 26.76 -17.45 21.86
CA TYR A 1011 28.00 -16.89 21.31
C TYR A 1011 27.75 -15.96 20.12
N GLN A 1012 26.88 -16.36 19.19
CA GLN A 1012 26.44 -15.53 18.06
C GLN A 1012 25.78 -14.21 18.48
N LEU A 1013 24.88 -14.26 19.46
CA LEU A 1013 24.18 -13.09 19.96
C LEU A 1013 25.12 -12.14 20.72
N VAL A 1014 26.03 -12.69 21.52
CA VAL A 1014 27.05 -11.94 22.25
C VAL A 1014 27.97 -11.23 21.25
N TYR A 1015 28.48 -11.97 20.27
CA TYR A 1015 29.38 -11.41 19.26
C TYR A 1015 28.73 -10.33 18.41
N SER A 1016 27.49 -10.55 17.94
CA SER A 1016 26.76 -9.54 17.16
C SER A 1016 26.45 -8.28 17.98
N THR A 1017 26.09 -8.44 19.25
CA THR A 1017 25.86 -7.31 20.18
C THR A 1017 27.15 -6.55 20.45
N TYR A 1018 28.23 -7.25 20.77
CA TYR A 1018 29.57 -6.70 20.99
C TYR A 1018 30.04 -5.87 19.79
N PHE A 1019 29.95 -6.45 18.59
CA PHE A 1019 30.36 -5.76 17.38
C PHE A 1019 29.49 -4.52 17.12
N SER A 1020 28.16 -4.61 17.28
CA SER A 1020 27.27 -3.47 17.07
C SER A 1020 27.57 -2.28 17.98
N ILE A 1021 28.03 -2.53 19.22
CA ILE A 1021 28.42 -1.49 20.18
C ILE A 1021 29.79 -0.88 19.81
N TRP A 1022 30.77 -1.73 19.50
CA TRP A 1022 32.17 -1.34 19.31
C TRP A 1022 32.60 -1.20 17.85
N ARG A 1023 31.66 -1.20 16.90
CA ARG A 1023 31.93 -1.17 15.45
C ARG A 1023 32.88 -0.07 14.98
N ASP A 1024 32.87 1.09 15.65
CA ASP A 1024 33.71 2.25 15.28
C ASP A 1024 35.20 2.00 15.50
N ILE A 1025 35.54 1.00 16.33
CA ILE A 1025 36.91 0.57 16.60
C ILE A 1025 37.40 -0.39 15.50
N TYR A 1026 36.52 -1.22 14.94
CA TYR A 1026 36.87 -2.27 13.98
C TYR A 1026 36.72 -1.84 12.51
N LEU A 1027 35.80 -0.90 12.24
CA LEU A 1027 35.48 -0.45 10.89
C LEU A 1027 36.19 0.87 10.55
N GLU A 1028 36.79 0.94 9.37
CA GLU A 1028 37.39 2.19 8.87
C GLU A 1028 36.30 3.20 8.44
N PRO A 1029 36.25 4.40 9.02
CA PRO A 1029 35.33 5.45 8.59
C PRO A 1029 35.79 6.06 7.26
N LEU A 1030 34.85 6.24 6.33
CA LEU A 1030 35.09 6.88 5.03
C LEU A 1030 35.08 8.41 5.18
N ALA A 1031 36.07 9.08 4.56
CA ALA A 1031 36.14 10.55 4.55
C ALA A 1031 34.94 11.22 3.84
N HIS A 1032 34.34 10.54 2.87
CA HIS A 1032 33.15 10.97 2.15
C HIS A 1032 32.15 9.81 2.03
N PRO A 1033 30.85 10.01 2.38
CA PRO A 1033 29.84 8.96 2.25
C PRO A 1033 29.67 8.52 0.79
N VAL A 1034 29.61 7.22 0.55
CA VAL A 1034 29.42 6.62 -0.78
C VAL A 1034 27.97 6.14 -0.89
N PRO A 1035 27.26 6.28 -2.02
CA PRO A 1035 25.91 5.75 -2.17
C PRO A 1035 25.88 4.23 -1.94
N ALA A 1036 24.88 3.76 -1.20
CA ALA A 1036 24.72 2.33 -0.89
C ALA A 1036 24.37 1.52 -2.14
N THR A 1037 24.86 0.29 -2.22
CA THR A 1037 24.61 -0.64 -3.33
C THR A 1037 23.21 -1.26 -3.22
N ASP A 1038 22.52 -1.39 -4.36
CA ASP A 1038 21.16 -1.94 -4.47
C ASP A 1038 20.15 -1.28 -3.52
N ALA A 1039 20.28 0.03 -3.32
CA ALA A 1039 19.43 0.84 -2.48
C ALA A 1039 18.03 1.01 -3.08
N THR A 1040 17.01 0.63 -2.32
CA THR A 1040 15.60 0.72 -2.70
C THR A 1040 14.76 1.26 -1.54
N ILE A 1041 13.72 1.99 -1.90
CA ILE A 1041 12.67 2.49 -1.02
C ILE A 1041 11.41 1.70 -1.32
N THR A 1042 10.84 1.10 -0.30
CA THR A 1042 9.57 0.38 -0.41
C THR A 1042 8.43 1.21 0.19
N ARG A 1043 7.41 1.51 -0.62
CA ARG A 1043 6.22 2.27 -0.23
C ARG A 1043 4.97 1.44 -0.39
N VAL A 1044 4.06 1.49 0.58
CA VAL A 1044 2.73 0.92 0.42
C VAL A 1044 1.91 1.85 -0.48
N THR A 1045 1.46 1.36 -1.64
CA THR A 1045 0.76 2.17 -2.66
C THR A 1045 -0.47 1.46 -3.21
N TRP A 1046 -1.47 2.24 -3.62
CA TRP A 1046 -2.66 1.71 -4.29
C TRP A 1046 -2.35 1.36 -5.74
N ARG A 1047 -2.65 0.12 -6.14
CA ARG A 1047 -2.48 -0.37 -7.51
C ARG A 1047 -3.80 -0.85 -8.09
N MET A 1048 -4.07 -0.41 -9.32
CA MET A 1048 -5.18 -0.93 -10.13
C MET A 1048 -4.76 -2.24 -10.81
N VAL A 1049 -5.31 -3.36 -10.34
CA VAL A 1049 -5.08 -4.69 -10.90
C VAL A 1049 -6.23 -5.04 -11.87
N PRO A 1050 -5.93 -5.44 -13.11
CA PRO A 1050 -6.97 -5.85 -14.04
C PRO A 1050 -7.60 -7.20 -13.66
N SER A 1051 -8.93 -7.28 -13.70
CA SER A 1051 -9.66 -8.51 -13.41
C SER A 1051 -9.75 -9.41 -14.65
N VAL A 1052 -9.03 -10.55 -14.60
CA VAL A 1052 -9.00 -11.56 -15.66
C VAL A 1052 -10.39 -12.04 -16.12
N PRO A 1053 -11.36 -12.36 -15.23
CA PRO A 1053 -12.69 -12.79 -15.68
C PRO A 1053 -13.44 -11.68 -16.43
N SER A 1054 -13.36 -10.44 -15.96
CA SER A 1054 -14.03 -9.31 -16.61
C SER A 1054 -13.41 -8.99 -17.97
N LEU A 1055 -12.09 -8.99 -18.08
CA LEU A 1055 -11.36 -8.85 -19.34
C LEU A 1055 -11.78 -9.93 -20.36
N SER A 1056 -11.90 -11.18 -19.91
CA SER A 1056 -12.29 -12.30 -20.76
C SER A 1056 -13.72 -12.15 -21.28
N ILE A 1057 -14.67 -11.80 -20.42
CA ILE A 1057 -16.07 -11.58 -20.80
C ILE A 1057 -16.19 -10.38 -21.75
N ALA A 1058 -15.49 -9.27 -21.45
CA ALA A 1058 -15.48 -8.09 -22.31
C ALA A 1058 -14.93 -8.39 -23.71
N LEU A 1059 -13.82 -9.13 -23.79
CA LEU A 1059 -13.23 -9.57 -25.06
C LEU A 1059 -14.22 -10.41 -25.86
N VAL A 1060 -14.88 -11.39 -25.24
CA VAL A 1060 -15.86 -12.27 -25.91
C VAL A 1060 -17.04 -11.45 -26.47
N ILE A 1061 -17.57 -10.49 -25.71
CA ILE A 1061 -18.69 -9.66 -26.16
C ILE A 1061 -18.27 -8.76 -27.33
N ILE A 1062 -17.11 -8.11 -27.26
CA ILE A 1062 -16.63 -7.22 -28.33
C ILE A 1062 -16.34 -8.02 -29.60
N VAL A 1063 -15.73 -9.21 -29.50
CA VAL A 1063 -15.54 -10.12 -30.64
C VAL A 1063 -16.90 -10.50 -31.24
N PHE A 1064 -17.88 -10.87 -30.42
CA PHE A 1064 -19.24 -11.13 -30.89
C PHE A 1064 -19.85 -9.94 -31.63
N ASP A 1065 -19.69 -8.71 -31.12
CA ASP A 1065 -20.18 -7.49 -31.76
C ASP A 1065 -19.50 -7.22 -33.11
N THR A 1066 -18.19 -7.46 -33.23
CA THR A 1066 -17.50 -7.33 -34.52
C THR A 1066 -18.05 -8.30 -35.56
N ILE A 1067 -18.32 -9.55 -35.16
CA ILE A 1067 -18.93 -10.56 -36.04
C ILE A 1067 -20.35 -10.13 -36.43
N VAL A 1068 -21.15 -9.61 -35.49
CA VAL A 1068 -22.49 -9.09 -35.76
C VAL A 1068 -22.45 -7.97 -36.79
N VAL A 1069 -21.56 -6.99 -36.61
CA VAL A 1069 -21.40 -5.85 -37.52
C VAL A 1069 -20.98 -6.31 -38.93
N LEU A 1070 -20.03 -7.26 -39.03
CA LEU A 1070 -19.62 -7.87 -40.30
C LEU A 1070 -20.77 -8.61 -40.99
N LEU A 1071 -21.54 -9.41 -40.25
CA LEU A 1071 -22.69 -10.15 -40.78
C LEU A 1071 -23.80 -9.20 -41.23
N VAL A 1072 -24.09 -8.14 -40.48
CA VAL A 1072 -25.07 -7.12 -40.86
C VAL A 1072 -24.65 -6.44 -42.16
N PHE A 1073 -23.38 -6.03 -42.27
CA PHE A 1073 -22.86 -5.40 -43.48
C PHE A 1073 -22.92 -6.34 -44.69
N GLY A 1074 -22.40 -7.56 -44.57
CA GLY A 1074 -22.40 -8.55 -45.65
C GLY A 1074 -23.81 -8.97 -46.08
N THR A 1075 -24.76 -9.05 -45.15
CA THR A 1075 -26.14 -9.46 -45.45
C THR A 1075 -27.06 -8.32 -45.87
N ARG A 1076 -26.78 -7.05 -45.58
CA ARG A 1076 -27.73 -5.96 -45.89
C ARG A 1076 -27.23 -4.97 -46.93
N ARG A 1077 -25.93 -4.92 -47.19
CA ARG A 1077 -25.37 -4.07 -48.24
C ARG A 1077 -25.94 -4.45 -49.60
N GLY A 1078 -26.45 -3.46 -50.33
CA GLY A 1078 -26.98 -3.63 -51.69
C GLY A 1078 -28.33 -4.33 -51.83
N ARG A 1079 -28.96 -4.80 -50.74
CA ARG A 1079 -30.25 -5.52 -50.83
C ARG A 1079 -31.50 -4.63 -50.87
N PHE A 1080 -31.42 -3.37 -50.44
CA PHE A 1080 -32.54 -2.44 -50.48
C PHE A 1080 -32.38 -1.44 -51.62
N SER A 1081 -33.28 -1.48 -52.60
CA SER A 1081 -33.19 -0.70 -53.85
C SER A 1081 -34.21 0.44 -53.94
N GLY A 1082 -34.63 1.01 -52.81
CA GLY A 1082 -35.56 2.14 -52.77
C GLY A 1082 -34.88 3.50 -53.03
N PRO A 1083 -35.55 4.48 -53.65
CA PRO A 1083 -34.98 5.80 -53.93
C PRO A 1083 -34.68 6.63 -52.66
N ARG A 1084 -35.33 6.31 -51.53
CA ARG A 1084 -35.13 6.92 -50.22
C ARG A 1084 -35.30 5.88 -49.11
N MET A 1085 -34.92 6.19 -47.88
CA MET A 1085 -35.22 5.31 -46.73
C MET A 1085 -36.53 5.72 -46.03
N PRO A 1086 -37.34 4.76 -45.57
CA PRO A 1086 -38.62 5.03 -44.88
C PRO A 1086 -38.40 5.52 -43.45
N ARG A 1087 -37.76 6.68 -43.32
CA ARG A 1087 -37.41 7.30 -42.03
C ARG A 1087 -38.46 8.26 -41.51
N SER A 1088 -39.34 8.78 -42.36
CA SER A 1088 -40.29 9.82 -41.96
C SER A 1088 -41.59 9.65 -42.73
N ILE A 1089 -42.68 10.23 -42.21
CA ILE A 1089 -44.02 10.12 -42.79
C ILE A 1089 -44.02 10.72 -44.20
N GLY A 1090 -43.43 11.90 -44.39
CA GLY A 1090 -43.29 12.55 -45.70
C GLY A 1090 -42.43 11.77 -46.69
N ALA A 1091 -41.52 10.91 -46.20
CA ALA A 1091 -40.76 9.98 -47.03
C ALA A 1091 -41.52 8.68 -47.35
N ILE A 1092 -42.70 8.44 -46.78
CA ILE A 1092 -43.49 7.25 -47.03
C ILE A 1092 -44.74 7.60 -47.86
N ILE A 1093 -45.37 8.75 -47.59
CA ILE A 1093 -46.61 9.20 -48.24
C ILE A 1093 -46.58 9.06 -49.77
N PRO A 1094 -45.58 9.56 -50.52
CA PRO A 1094 -45.56 9.42 -51.98
C PRO A 1094 -45.46 7.99 -52.53
N TRP A 1095 -45.20 6.98 -51.69
CA TRP A 1095 -45.21 5.56 -52.08
C TRP A 1095 -46.53 4.86 -51.79
N ILE A 1096 -47.43 5.49 -51.04
CA ILE A 1096 -48.69 4.86 -50.58
C ILE A 1096 -49.91 5.64 -51.09
N SER A 1097 -49.80 6.95 -51.29
CA SER A 1097 -50.91 7.84 -51.68
C SER A 1097 -51.71 7.41 -52.91
N HIS A 1098 -51.06 6.72 -53.86
CA HIS A 1098 -51.68 6.27 -55.13
C HIS A 1098 -51.87 4.76 -55.24
N SER A 1099 -51.68 4.03 -54.14
CA SER A 1099 -51.86 2.58 -54.15
C SER A 1099 -53.33 2.20 -54.01
N GLN A 1100 -53.74 1.14 -54.71
CA GLN A 1100 -55.07 0.54 -54.55
C GLN A 1100 -55.28 -0.04 -53.15
N MET A 1101 -54.19 -0.43 -52.48
CA MET A 1101 -54.17 -0.86 -51.08
C MET A 1101 -54.76 0.19 -50.13
N LEU A 1102 -54.68 1.49 -50.43
CA LEU A 1102 -55.12 2.53 -49.50
C LEU A 1102 -56.64 2.47 -49.22
N HIS A 1103 -57.43 1.94 -50.15
CA HIS A 1103 -58.87 1.71 -49.94
C HIS A 1103 -59.16 0.74 -48.79
N ASP A 1104 -58.29 -0.26 -48.57
CA ASP A 1104 -58.40 -1.22 -47.47
C ASP A 1104 -58.17 -0.58 -46.08
N PHE A 1105 -57.70 0.68 -46.03
CA PHE A 1105 -57.37 1.40 -44.81
C PHE A 1105 -58.30 2.58 -44.50
N THR A 1106 -59.31 2.83 -45.34
CA THR A 1106 -60.30 3.90 -45.11
C THR A 1106 -61.13 3.63 -43.84
N ASP A 1107 -61.33 4.66 -43.02
CA ASP A 1107 -62.02 4.64 -41.73
C ASP A 1107 -61.41 3.69 -40.67
N THR A 1108 -60.14 3.30 -40.85
CA THR A 1108 -59.43 2.41 -39.92
C THR A 1108 -58.53 3.15 -38.91
N LEU A 1109 -58.47 4.49 -38.96
CA LEU A 1109 -57.66 5.30 -38.05
C LEU A 1109 -58.05 5.11 -36.56
N THR A 1110 -59.34 4.98 -36.28
CA THR A 1110 -59.87 4.84 -34.91
C THR A 1110 -59.69 3.44 -34.33
N TRP A 1111 -59.25 2.47 -35.15
CA TRP A 1111 -59.09 1.09 -34.73
C TRP A 1111 -57.81 0.87 -33.92
N SER A 1112 -57.87 -0.06 -32.96
CA SER A 1112 -56.69 -0.57 -32.27
C SER A 1112 -55.77 -1.35 -33.22
N SER A 1113 -54.49 -1.50 -32.87
CA SER A 1113 -53.53 -2.27 -33.67
C SER A 1113 -53.94 -3.74 -33.84
N ALA A 1114 -54.63 -4.33 -32.85
CA ALA A 1114 -55.14 -5.70 -32.91
C ALA A 1114 -56.33 -5.83 -33.88
N GLN A 1115 -57.29 -4.90 -33.84
CA GLN A 1115 -58.42 -4.86 -34.76
C GLN A 1115 -57.95 -4.67 -36.21
N ARG A 1116 -57.03 -3.73 -36.45
CA ARG A 1116 -56.44 -3.51 -37.77
C ARG A 1116 -55.67 -4.74 -38.26
N HIS A 1117 -54.94 -5.42 -37.38
CA HIS A 1117 -54.26 -6.67 -37.73
C HIS A 1117 -55.25 -7.77 -38.13
N ALA A 1118 -56.31 -7.99 -37.35
CA ALA A 1118 -57.33 -8.99 -37.66
C ALA A 1118 -58.03 -8.72 -39.01
N HIS A 1119 -58.34 -7.44 -39.30
CA HIS A 1119 -58.92 -7.05 -40.58
C HIS A 1119 -57.99 -7.35 -41.77
N LEU A 1120 -56.72 -6.94 -41.69
CA LEU A 1120 -55.74 -7.22 -42.74
C LEU A 1120 -55.50 -8.72 -42.96
N MET A 1121 -55.60 -9.52 -41.90
CA MET A 1121 -55.52 -10.98 -42.02
C MET A 1121 -56.76 -11.56 -42.72
N SER A 1122 -57.95 -10.99 -42.48
CA SER A 1122 -59.19 -11.42 -43.13
C SER A 1122 -59.21 -11.16 -44.64
N LEU A 1123 -58.52 -10.11 -45.12
CA LEU A 1123 -58.42 -9.77 -46.54
C LEU A 1123 -57.55 -10.76 -47.34
N ASN A 1124 -56.61 -11.47 -46.68
CA ASN A 1124 -55.68 -12.45 -47.29
C ASN A 1124 -54.95 -11.96 -48.57
N LYS A 1125 -54.71 -10.66 -48.68
CA LYS A 1125 -54.02 -10.03 -49.82
C LYS A 1125 -52.50 -10.12 -49.69
N ARG A 1126 -51.81 -10.05 -50.83
CA ARG A 1126 -50.35 -10.06 -50.97
C ARG A 1126 -49.86 -8.71 -51.47
N TYR A 1127 -48.74 -8.24 -50.93
CA TYR A 1127 -48.24 -6.89 -51.15
C TYR A 1127 -46.78 -6.89 -51.59
N GLY A 1128 -46.40 -5.90 -52.39
CA GLY A 1128 -45.03 -5.69 -52.84
C GLY A 1128 -44.65 -4.22 -52.88
N PHE A 1129 -43.35 -3.91 -52.80
CA PHE A 1129 -42.80 -2.57 -53.00
C PHE A 1129 -41.89 -2.56 -54.23
N ARG A 1130 -42.42 -2.06 -55.34
CA ARG A 1130 -41.73 -1.99 -56.64
C ARG A 1130 -42.33 -0.88 -57.49
N LYS A 1131 -41.89 -0.77 -58.75
CA LYS A 1131 -42.58 0.08 -59.70
C LYS A 1131 -43.90 -0.60 -60.09
N PHE A 1132 -45.02 0.04 -59.80
CA PHE A 1132 -46.35 -0.36 -60.26
C PHE A 1132 -46.83 0.63 -61.33
N MET A 1133 -47.70 0.16 -62.22
CA MET A 1133 -48.38 1.01 -63.19
C MET A 1133 -49.55 1.71 -62.49
N GLY A 1134 -49.51 3.05 -62.43
CA GLY A 1134 -50.64 3.84 -61.91
C GLY A 1134 -51.84 3.84 -62.87
N ALA A 1135 -53.00 4.30 -62.39
CA ALA A 1135 -54.22 4.47 -63.21
C ALA A 1135 -54.04 5.44 -64.40
N ASP A 1136 -52.97 6.21 -64.39
CA ASP A 1136 -52.54 7.19 -65.39
C ASP A 1136 -51.44 6.66 -66.34
N ASN A 1137 -51.24 5.34 -66.42
CA ASN A 1137 -50.27 4.66 -67.30
C ASN A 1137 -48.80 5.09 -67.11
N ARG A 1138 -48.41 5.53 -65.90
CA ARG A 1138 -47.02 5.84 -65.54
C ARG A 1138 -46.48 4.87 -64.49
N TRP A 1139 -45.22 4.46 -64.65
CA TRP A 1139 -44.52 3.61 -63.68
C TRP A 1139 -44.05 4.41 -62.46
N ARG A 1140 -44.54 4.06 -61.27
CA ARG A 1140 -44.16 4.72 -60.02
C ARG A 1140 -43.76 3.74 -58.95
N PHE A 1141 -42.82 4.13 -58.09
CA PHE A 1141 -42.53 3.35 -56.89
C PHE A 1141 -43.71 3.48 -55.93
N ALA A 1142 -44.39 2.35 -55.67
CA ALA A 1142 -45.50 2.28 -54.75
C ALA A 1142 -45.48 0.97 -53.96
N VAL A 1143 -46.10 0.98 -52.79
CA VAL A 1143 -46.46 -0.25 -52.07
C VAL A 1143 -47.88 -0.59 -52.50
N ASP A 1144 -48.07 -1.67 -53.26
CA ASP A 1144 -49.39 -2.03 -53.77
C ASP A 1144 -49.67 -3.55 -53.69
N GLN A 1145 -50.92 -3.93 -53.91
CA GLN A 1145 -51.33 -5.33 -53.98
C GLN A 1145 -50.69 -6.02 -55.20
N GLU A 1146 -50.13 -7.21 -54.99
CA GLU A 1146 -49.66 -8.07 -56.08
C GLU A 1146 -50.77 -9.02 -56.50
N THR A 1147 -51.08 -9.04 -57.80
CA THR A 1147 -51.97 -10.05 -58.38
C THR A 1147 -51.23 -11.39 -58.47
N GLU A 1148 -51.95 -12.47 -58.17
CA GLU A 1148 -51.43 -13.82 -58.39
C GLU A 1148 -51.15 -13.98 -59.89
N ASN A 1149 -49.89 -14.23 -60.26
CA ASN A 1149 -49.53 -14.58 -61.62
C ASN A 1149 -50.18 -15.92 -61.97
N VAL A 1150 -51.37 -15.88 -62.57
CA VAL A 1150 -51.86 -17.01 -63.37
C VAL A 1150 -50.92 -17.09 -64.57
N LYS A 1151 -50.03 -18.08 -64.57
CA LYS A 1151 -49.22 -18.42 -65.75
C LYS A 1151 -50.16 -18.57 -66.95
N PRO A 1152 -49.99 -17.82 -68.05
CA PRO A 1152 -50.73 -18.11 -69.27
C PRO A 1152 -50.34 -19.51 -69.76
N ALA A 1153 -51.36 -20.25 -70.20
CA ALA A 1153 -51.23 -21.62 -70.69
C ALA A 1153 -50.18 -21.71 -71.81
N SER A 1154 -49.36 -22.76 -71.71
CA SER A 1154 -48.38 -23.19 -72.70
C SER A 1154 -49.00 -23.36 -74.09
N SER A 1155 -48.48 -22.65 -75.09
CA SER A 1155 -48.55 -23.08 -76.49
C SER A 1155 -47.32 -23.95 -76.81
N PRO A 1156 -47.50 -25.15 -77.41
CA PRO A 1156 -46.40 -26.04 -77.74
C PRO A 1156 -45.84 -25.67 -79.12
N ASP A 1157 -44.55 -25.37 -79.20
CA ASP A 1157 -43.65 -25.83 -80.27
C ASP A 1157 -42.26 -25.20 -80.11
N GLY A 1158 -41.25 -26.05 -79.94
CA GLY A 1158 -39.83 -25.68 -79.82
C GLY A 1158 -39.10 -26.40 -78.69
N ALA A 1159 -38.59 -27.60 -78.95
CA ALA A 1159 -37.68 -28.36 -78.09
C ALA A 1159 -36.22 -27.84 -78.21
N PRO A 1160 -35.26 -28.35 -77.42
CA PRO A 1160 -35.20 -28.37 -75.96
C PRO A 1160 -33.89 -27.71 -75.45
N GLU A 1161 -33.92 -26.97 -74.34
CA GLU A 1161 -32.70 -26.66 -73.58
C GLU A 1161 -32.86 -27.04 -72.11
N VAL A 1162 -32.26 -28.20 -71.81
CA VAL A 1162 -31.54 -28.62 -70.60
C VAL A 1162 -32.02 -28.09 -69.23
N GLU A 1163 -32.56 -29.00 -68.43
CA GLU A 1163 -32.59 -28.95 -66.98
C GLU A 1163 -31.15 -28.85 -66.42
N VAL A 1164 -30.86 -27.77 -65.67
CA VAL A 1164 -29.82 -27.82 -64.63
C VAL A 1164 -30.41 -27.31 -63.32
N ASP A 1165 -30.42 -28.24 -62.39
CA ASP A 1165 -30.87 -28.11 -61.02
C ASP A 1165 -29.95 -27.17 -60.21
N LYS A 1166 -30.51 -26.66 -59.12
CA LYS A 1166 -29.89 -25.70 -58.19
C LYS A 1166 -28.65 -26.27 -57.50
N SER A 1167 -27.53 -25.54 -57.54
CA SER A 1167 -26.73 -25.23 -56.34
C SER A 1167 -25.61 -24.21 -56.64
N THR A 1168 -25.71 -23.04 -56.01
CA THR A 1168 -24.62 -22.22 -55.43
C THR A 1168 -23.19 -22.37 -55.98
N SER A 1169 -22.72 -21.35 -56.73
CA SER A 1169 -21.49 -20.56 -56.45
C SER A 1169 -21.15 -19.70 -57.69
N ILE A 1170 -21.21 -18.37 -57.59
CA ILE A 1170 -20.81 -17.46 -58.67
C ILE A 1170 -19.53 -16.72 -58.25
N GLN A 1171 -18.49 -16.88 -59.08
CA GLN A 1171 -17.24 -16.13 -59.06
C GLN A 1171 -17.42 -14.68 -59.49
N LEU A 1172 -16.56 -13.80 -58.98
CA LEU A 1172 -16.49 -12.38 -59.31
C LEU A 1172 -16.11 -12.15 -60.78
N GLN A 1173 -16.86 -11.29 -61.45
CA GLN A 1173 -16.49 -10.69 -62.73
C GLN A 1173 -16.07 -9.24 -62.50
N GLU A 1174 -14.83 -8.92 -62.91
CA GLU A 1174 -14.20 -7.61 -62.86
C GLU A 1174 -14.86 -6.65 -63.87
N ILE A 1175 -15.23 -5.43 -63.43
CA ILE A 1175 -15.74 -4.37 -64.32
C ILE A 1175 -14.65 -3.29 -64.45
N ARG A 1176 -14.19 -3.09 -65.69
CA ARG A 1176 -13.30 -1.99 -66.11
C ARG A 1176 -13.93 -0.61 -65.87
N SER A 1177 -13.12 0.31 -65.38
CA SER A 1177 -13.40 1.74 -65.20
C SER A 1177 -13.35 2.55 -66.52
N PRO A 1178 -14.16 3.63 -66.67
CA PRO A 1178 -14.06 4.58 -67.78
C PRO A 1178 -12.94 5.64 -67.57
N PRO A 1179 -12.41 6.28 -68.63
CA PRO A 1179 -11.31 7.23 -68.53
C PRO A 1179 -11.74 8.63 -68.06
N SER A 1180 -10.86 9.29 -67.31
CA SER A 1180 -10.97 10.66 -66.79
C SER A 1180 -10.65 11.73 -67.85
N PRO A 1181 -11.32 12.90 -67.87
CA PRO A 1181 -10.95 14.02 -68.73
C PRO A 1181 -9.83 14.89 -68.13
N SER A 1182 -8.87 15.25 -68.98
CA SER A 1182 -7.77 16.18 -68.75
C SER A 1182 -8.24 17.64 -68.64
N LEU A 1183 -7.73 18.39 -67.65
CA LEU A 1183 -7.80 19.86 -67.59
C LEU A 1183 -6.52 20.50 -68.18
N PRO A 1184 -6.60 21.65 -68.87
CA PRO A 1184 -5.47 22.33 -69.50
C PRO A 1184 -4.67 23.20 -68.50
N PRO A 1185 -3.43 23.59 -68.84
CA PRO A 1185 -2.56 24.34 -67.94
C PRO A 1185 -2.83 25.85 -68.04
N ARG A 1186 -2.63 26.57 -66.94
CA ARG A 1186 -2.17 27.96 -66.97
C ARG A 1186 -1.62 28.39 -65.62
N THR A 1187 -0.37 28.87 -65.71
CA THR A 1187 0.26 29.98 -64.97
C THR A 1187 -0.60 30.71 -63.95
#